data_AF-A0A2S7PRK3-F1
#
_entry.id   AF-A0A2S7PRK3-F1
#
_cell.length_a   1.000
_cell.length_b   1.000
_cell.length_c   1.000
_cell.angle_alpha   90.00
_cell.angle_beta   90.00
_cell.angle_gamma   90.00
#
_symmetry.space_group_name_H-M   'P 1'
#
loop_
_entity.id
_entity.type
_entity.pdbx_description
1 polymer ?
#
loop_
_entity_poly.entity_id
_entity_poly.type
_entity_poly.pdbx_seq_one_letter_code
_entity_poly.pdbx_strand_id
1 'polypeptide(L)'
;MYHEVYLDAGPSVEPNLKPYQKKSMFIEDESAMSDADRAFHDSLKPSWGPDGTLVYAASDIKAMSKSRRAREKDGLLTIQKGGIVSESRDIRFAKFSNESSPDALKKHQALTVIQNLEGVPFATLPDSYSFLDFFDNQNARDPAVAHEKLVWELASILFDPLQIPEELEHIENALERLRKDKLSAFWQKLVDQAAAQQAAMARSNEEKAIAALSGHNIPEACGHLVNGKNFHLATLVAMIGGKESLKKDICEQLAQWQKSKVLAEFSQPIRALYELLAGNVCICDGAKGSPEDRIESFIISKRFGLDWRQAFGMRLWYAIKTTDDIDDAVKSFSEDMVQDKETSRPQAWYVEQRIPKLWKDNQVEQREDLLWGLLKLYAFEDADLEAIIRPENSQLSPLDIRLSWQLSRALTSFSSMDYREASDEKKDQTTLAFAAQLNGEGYWLDAIFVLLHLSDKNARAKSIQDHLARHAARIGSEDSQSFTTLVQNFKIPTSWIWEAKALYMRSVKKEPLGEVECLIKAGLFDEAHRTFAREVAPKTIIEYDYSTLRSLLADFEGKENAISDWHLGGEIYRDYLFLLESQKKSQAFDLRVLERLLAGLPAAVEDARHPAFMETVAIETMSGVVAKTVVELAKKGEDVDLPKVLRLPLTEDRYLKHTIDLSLKYYKSVMAGGR
;
A
#
# COMPACT_ATOMS: atom_id res chain seq x y z
N MET A 1 -4.24 -10.58 9.87
CA MET A 1 -4.09 -11.22 11.18
C MET A 1 -3.00 -10.42 11.89
N TYR A 2 -3.38 -9.49 12.76
CA TYR A 2 -2.46 -8.48 13.31
C TYR A 2 -1.60 -9.09 14.42
N HIS A 3 -0.28 -9.11 14.22
CA HIS A 3 0.67 -9.44 15.29
C HIS A 3 0.71 -8.28 16.29
N GLU A 4 0.34 -8.55 17.54
CA GLU A 4 0.44 -7.62 18.67
C GLU A 4 1.91 -7.27 18.94
N VAL A 5 2.27 -6.01 18.75
CA VAL A 5 3.56 -5.45 19.18
C VAL A 5 3.41 -5.03 20.64
N TYR A 6 3.99 -5.82 21.54
CA TYR A 6 4.16 -5.45 22.95
C TYR A 6 5.18 -4.31 23.07
N LEU A 7 4.74 -3.15 23.53
CA LEU A 7 5.60 -2.06 24.00
C LEU A 7 5.94 -2.33 25.47
N ASP A 8 7.18 -2.73 25.77
CA ASP A 8 7.61 -2.98 27.15
C ASP A 8 8.53 -1.88 27.69
N ALA A 9 8.30 -1.54 28.96
CA ALA A 9 9.03 -0.56 29.74
C ALA A 9 10.28 -1.23 30.38
N GLY A 10 11.43 -0.56 30.38
CA GLY A 10 12.64 -1.10 31.04
C GLY A 10 12.68 -0.79 32.56
N PRO A 11 13.74 -1.22 33.30
CA PRO A 11 14.61 -2.36 33.09
C PRO A 11 14.61 -3.37 34.27
N SER A 12 14.91 -4.63 33.94
CA SER A 12 15.49 -5.69 34.79
C SER A 12 14.79 -6.11 36.10
N VAL A 13 13.96 -7.16 36.02
CA VAL A 13 13.80 -8.17 37.08
C VAL A 13 13.68 -9.56 36.43
N GLU A 14 14.46 -10.53 36.90
CA GLU A 14 14.53 -11.92 36.44
C GLU A 14 13.17 -12.66 36.39
N PRO A 15 13.02 -13.72 35.56
CA PRO A 15 11.73 -14.33 35.28
C PRO A 15 11.38 -15.39 36.34
N ASN A 16 10.71 -14.98 37.40
CA ASN A 16 9.97 -15.93 38.25
C ASN A 16 8.53 -16.04 37.76
N LEU A 17 8.27 -17.10 36.99
CA LEU A 17 6.94 -17.61 36.69
C LEU A 17 6.11 -17.78 37.98
N LYS A 18 5.15 -16.89 38.20
CA LYS A 18 3.95 -17.17 39.00
C LYS A 18 2.73 -16.76 38.17
N PRO A 19 1.68 -17.60 38.10
CA PRO A 19 0.49 -17.28 37.34
C PRO A 19 -0.20 -16.08 37.99
N TYR A 20 -0.46 -15.03 37.21
CA TYR A 20 -1.22 -13.87 37.66
C TYR A 20 -2.54 -14.34 38.28
N GLN A 21 -2.72 -14.13 39.58
CA GLN A 21 -4.02 -14.31 40.23
C GLN A 21 -4.99 -13.32 39.59
N LYS A 22 -6.03 -13.83 38.92
CA LYS A 22 -7.17 -13.03 38.45
C LYS A 22 -7.82 -12.36 39.66
N LYS A 23 -7.46 -11.09 39.93
CA LYS A 23 -8.24 -10.23 40.82
C LYS A 23 -9.53 -9.82 40.11
N SER A 24 -10.63 -9.83 40.83
CA SER A 24 -11.96 -9.45 40.35
C SER A 24 -11.96 -8.03 39.78
N MET A 25 -12.58 -7.84 38.61
CA MET A 25 -12.67 -6.55 37.88
C MET A 25 -13.54 -5.47 38.55
N PHE A 26 -13.83 -5.60 39.85
CA PHE A 26 -14.54 -4.60 40.63
C PHE A 26 -13.75 -4.35 41.90
N ILE A 27 -12.81 -3.41 41.84
CA ILE A 27 -12.14 -2.85 43.02
C ILE A 27 -12.99 -1.63 43.40
N GLU A 28 -13.84 -1.77 44.43
CA GLU A 28 -14.63 -0.65 44.99
C GLU A 28 -13.77 0.36 45.76
N ASP A 29 -12.47 0.08 45.97
CA ASP A 29 -11.59 0.89 46.79
C ASP A 29 -10.30 1.30 46.04
N GLU A 30 -10.35 2.44 45.35
CA GLU A 30 -9.24 3.02 44.57
C GLU A 30 -8.02 3.39 45.45
N SER A 31 -8.19 3.42 46.77
CA SER A 31 -7.16 3.77 47.75
C SER A 31 -6.08 2.70 47.92
N ALA A 32 -6.38 1.44 47.60
CA ALA A 32 -5.46 0.30 47.72
C ALA A 32 -4.63 0.02 46.46
N MET A 33 -4.81 0.79 45.39
CA MET A 33 -4.04 0.66 44.15
C MET A 33 -2.65 1.25 44.30
N SER A 34 -1.64 0.56 43.76
CA SER A 34 -0.28 1.12 43.64
C SER A 34 -0.31 2.34 42.71
N ASP A 35 0.65 3.26 42.83
CA ASP A 35 0.69 4.45 41.96
C ASP A 35 0.78 4.09 40.47
N ALA A 36 1.41 2.95 40.13
CA ALA A 36 1.46 2.41 38.77
C ALA A 36 0.10 1.86 38.30
N ASP A 37 -0.62 1.13 39.16
CA ASP A 37 -1.94 0.59 38.84
C ASP A 37 -2.99 1.71 38.73
N ARG A 38 -2.91 2.73 39.59
CA ARG A 38 -3.75 3.92 39.51
C ARG A 38 -3.46 4.70 38.22
N ALA A 39 -2.19 4.91 37.87
CA ALA A 39 -1.81 5.54 36.60
C ALA A 39 -2.29 4.75 35.36
N PHE A 40 -2.29 3.41 35.41
CA PHE A 40 -2.82 2.57 34.34
C PHE A 40 -4.35 2.59 34.29
N HIS A 41 -5.03 2.49 35.44
CA HIS A 41 -6.48 2.58 35.54
C HIS A 41 -7.00 3.93 35.04
N ASP A 42 -6.26 4.99 35.37
CA ASP A 42 -6.54 6.35 34.94
C ASP A 42 -6.07 6.62 33.50
N SER A 43 -5.30 5.72 32.86
CA SER A 43 -4.85 5.92 31.48
C SER A 43 -5.99 5.74 30.48
N LEU A 44 -6.19 6.72 29.60
CA LEU A 44 -7.04 6.53 28.44
C LEU A 44 -6.24 5.73 27.41
N LYS A 45 -6.64 4.48 27.17
CA LYS A 45 -5.98 3.64 26.17
C LYS A 45 -6.12 4.28 24.79
N PRO A 46 -5.03 4.37 24.00
CA PRO A 46 -5.13 4.90 22.66
C PRO A 46 -6.05 4.03 21.82
N SER A 47 -6.83 4.66 20.93
CA SER A 47 -7.75 3.96 20.03
C SER A 47 -7.59 4.46 18.59
N TRP A 48 -7.95 3.62 17.63
CA TRP A 48 -7.87 3.92 16.21
C TRP A 48 -9.25 4.26 15.65
N GLY A 49 -9.33 5.38 14.94
CA GLY A 49 -10.48 5.78 14.15
C GLY A 49 -10.57 5.00 12.82
N PRO A 50 -11.74 5.01 12.16
CA PRO A 50 -11.99 4.28 10.92
C PRO A 50 -11.14 4.75 9.73
N ASP A 51 -10.57 5.96 9.81
CA ASP A 51 -9.70 6.57 8.80
C ASP A 51 -8.20 6.45 9.13
N GLY A 52 -7.84 5.59 10.11
CA GLY A 52 -6.47 5.45 10.57
C GLY A 52 -5.98 6.60 11.45
N THR A 53 -6.89 7.39 12.04
CA THR A 53 -6.53 8.42 13.01
C THR A 53 -6.33 7.82 14.40
N LEU A 54 -5.17 8.04 15.01
CA LEU A 54 -4.84 7.67 16.38
C LEU A 54 -5.41 8.70 17.35
N VAL A 55 -6.28 8.25 18.26
CA VAL A 55 -6.83 9.04 19.37
C VAL A 55 -6.06 8.68 20.63
N TYR A 56 -5.42 9.66 21.26
CA TYR A 56 -4.67 9.44 22.51
C TYR A 56 -4.84 10.60 23.49
N ALA A 57 -4.74 10.31 24.78
CA ALA A 57 -4.68 11.32 25.83
C ALA A 57 -3.22 11.74 26.07
N ALA A 58 -2.94 13.03 25.97
CA ALA A 58 -1.62 13.57 26.29
C ALA A 58 -1.56 13.92 27.78
N SER A 59 -0.72 13.21 28.54
CA SER A 59 -0.56 13.43 29.99
C SER A 59 0.41 14.57 30.34
N ASP A 60 1.23 15.05 29.39
CA ASP A 60 2.14 16.16 29.69
C ASP A 60 2.64 16.85 28.40
N ILE A 61 2.36 18.14 28.28
CA ILE A 61 2.61 18.94 27.08
C ILE A 61 4.13 19.06 26.78
N LYS A 62 4.99 18.89 27.78
CA LYS A 62 6.43 19.21 27.70
C LYS A 62 7.32 18.13 27.06
N ALA A 63 6.92 16.85 27.04
CA ALA A 63 7.76 15.78 26.49
C ALA A 63 7.72 15.74 24.96
N MET A 64 6.53 15.89 24.35
CA MET A 64 6.35 15.87 22.89
C MET A 64 6.49 17.26 22.23
N SER A 65 6.23 18.36 22.96
CA SER A 65 6.37 19.72 22.43
C SER A 65 7.82 20.17 22.24
N LYS A 66 8.81 19.45 22.81
CA LYS A 66 10.23 19.69 22.55
C LYS A 66 10.70 19.08 21.23
N SER A 67 9.95 18.13 20.67
CA SER A 67 10.18 17.69 19.30
C SER A 67 9.49 18.65 18.34
N ARG A 68 10.24 19.63 17.83
CA ARG A 68 9.79 20.42 16.66
C ARG A 68 9.44 19.53 15.46
N ARG A 69 9.90 18.27 15.45
CA ARG A 69 9.68 17.28 14.37
C ARG A 69 8.30 16.61 14.37
N ALA A 70 7.59 16.56 15.49
CA ALA A 70 6.19 16.09 15.51
C ALA A 70 5.21 17.10 14.87
N ARG A 71 5.71 18.30 14.54
CA ARG A 71 5.01 19.35 13.78
C ARG A 71 5.63 19.59 12.40
N GLU A 72 6.69 18.86 12.02
CA GLU A 72 7.25 18.97 10.68
C GLU A 72 6.33 18.25 9.68
N LYS A 73 6.17 18.85 8.50
CA LYS A 73 5.41 18.30 7.37
C LYS A 73 5.91 16.90 6.95
N ASP A 74 7.16 16.58 7.25
CA ASP A 74 7.82 15.31 6.94
C ASP A 74 7.94 14.39 8.18
N GLY A 75 7.25 14.73 9.27
CA GLY A 75 7.17 13.89 10.45
C GLY A 75 6.18 12.75 10.23
N LEU A 76 6.67 11.51 10.27
CA LEU A 76 5.89 10.26 10.17
C LEU A 76 4.56 10.30 10.94
N LEU A 77 4.49 10.98 12.09
CA LEU A 77 3.26 11.20 12.85
C LEU A 77 2.87 12.68 12.82
N THR A 78 1.84 13.02 12.06
CA THR A 78 1.27 14.37 12.01
C THR A 78 0.16 14.52 13.04
N ILE A 79 0.32 15.49 13.94
CA ILE A 79 -0.72 15.81 14.94
C ILE A 79 -1.77 16.69 14.27
N GLN A 80 -3.01 16.21 14.17
CA GLN A 80 -4.11 16.95 13.58
C GLN A 80 -4.53 18.11 14.50
N LYS A 81 -4.95 19.22 13.88
CA LYS A 81 -5.50 20.37 14.60
C LYS A 81 -6.92 20.04 15.06
N GLY A 82 -7.24 20.28 16.34
CA GLY A 82 -8.57 20.02 16.91
C GLY A 82 -8.60 19.10 18.13
N GLY A 83 -7.52 19.06 18.92
CA GLY A 83 -7.55 18.34 20.19
C GLY A 83 -8.62 18.89 21.14
N ILE A 84 -9.34 17.99 21.81
CA ILE A 84 -10.33 18.36 22.82
C ILE A 84 -9.57 18.61 24.12
N VAL A 85 -9.46 19.88 24.49
CA VAL A 85 -8.83 20.32 25.73
C VAL A 85 -9.88 20.30 26.84
N SER A 86 -9.69 19.43 27.83
CA SER A 86 -10.50 19.38 29.06
C SER A 86 -9.65 19.82 30.26
N GLU A 87 -10.29 20.21 31.37
CA GLU A 87 -9.62 20.73 32.57
C GLU A 87 -8.58 19.77 33.19
N SER A 88 -8.72 18.47 32.94
CA SER A 88 -7.80 17.45 33.46
C SER A 88 -6.93 16.78 32.39
N ARG A 89 -7.35 16.74 31.12
CA ARG A 89 -6.68 15.96 30.06
C ARG A 89 -6.92 16.54 28.65
N ASP A 90 -5.85 16.53 27.85
CA ASP A 90 -5.90 16.87 26.43
C ASP A 90 -6.08 15.58 25.59
N ILE A 91 -7.19 15.44 24.87
CA ILE A 91 -7.34 14.40 23.85
C ILE A 91 -6.78 14.95 22.53
N ARG A 92 -5.88 14.21 21.90
CA ARG A 92 -5.27 14.58 20.62
C ARG A 92 -5.50 13.52 19.56
N PHE A 93 -5.55 13.99 18.33
CA PHE A 93 -5.66 13.19 17.12
C PHE A 93 -4.32 13.26 16.40
N ALA A 94 -3.77 12.11 16.03
CA ALA A 94 -2.57 12.04 15.22
C ALA A 94 -2.73 11.02 14.11
N LYS A 95 -1.99 11.19 13.04
CA LYS A 95 -2.09 10.35 11.86
C LYS A 95 -0.71 10.03 11.36
N PHE A 96 -0.50 8.78 10.98
CA PHE A 96 0.72 8.44 10.28
C PHE A 96 0.61 8.93 8.84
N SER A 97 1.55 9.77 8.40
CA SER A 97 1.53 10.30 7.04
C SER A 97 2.92 10.46 6.47
N ASN A 98 3.10 9.93 5.26
CA ASN A 98 4.22 10.25 4.39
C ASN A 98 3.70 10.99 3.14
N GLU A 99 3.56 12.32 3.22
CA GLU A 99 3.01 13.16 2.13
C GLU A 99 3.78 13.01 0.79
N SER A 100 5.03 12.53 0.82
CA SER A 100 5.87 12.32 -0.38
C SER A 100 5.53 11.06 -1.17
N SER A 101 4.83 10.10 -0.54
CA SER A 101 4.53 8.79 -1.13
C SER A 101 3.72 8.81 -2.43
N PRO A 102 2.61 9.56 -2.54
CA PRO A 102 1.82 9.60 -3.78
C PRO A 102 2.58 10.27 -4.94
N ASP A 103 3.41 11.27 -4.66
CA ASP A 103 4.20 11.94 -5.69
C ASP A 103 5.25 11.00 -6.29
N ALA A 104 5.93 10.22 -5.44
CA ALA A 104 6.85 9.17 -5.88
C ALA A 104 6.14 8.01 -6.61
N LEU A 105 4.84 7.80 -6.36
CA LEU A 105 4.05 6.76 -7.03
C LEU A 105 3.63 7.14 -8.46
N LYS A 106 3.51 8.44 -8.78
CA LYS A 106 3.06 8.91 -10.11
C LYS A 106 3.91 8.38 -11.25
N LYS A 107 5.23 8.26 -11.07
CA LYS A 107 6.12 7.69 -12.10
C LYS A 107 5.86 6.20 -12.30
N HIS A 108 5.71 5.46 -11.21
CA HIS A 108 5.31 4.05 -11.27
C HIS A 108 3.97 3.90 -12.02
N GLN A 109 2.97 4.73 -11.70
CA GLN A 109 1.68 4.73 -12.41
C GLN A 109 1.83 4.98 -13.91
N ALA A 110 2.71 5.90 -14.31
CA ALA A 110 2.96 6.21 -15.72
C ALA A 110 3.63 5.05 -16.48
N LEU A 111 4.46 4.26 -15.81
CA LEU A 111 5.14 3.08 -16.39
C LEU A 111 4.22 1.86 -16.48
N THR A 112 3.17 1.80 -15.64
CA THR A 112 2.34 0.61 -15.49
C THR A 112 1.32 0.46 -16.61
N VAL A 113 1.21 -0.76 -17.14
CA VAL A 113 0.18 -1.11 -18.11
C VAL A 113 -0.93 -1.87 -17.41
N ILE A 114 -2.16 -1.37 -17.52
CA ILE A 114 -3.34 -1.99 -16.93
C ILE A 114 -4.08 -2.77 -18.01
N GLN A 115 -4.22 -4.07 -17.81
CA GLN A 115 -4.90 -5.00 -18.71
C GLN A 115 -6.19 -5.52 -18.06
N ASN A 116 -7.23 -5.78 -18.87
CA ASN A 116 -8.46 -6.37 -18.37
C ASN A 116 -8.42 -7.88 -18.58
N LEU A 117 -8.23 -8.63 -17.49
CA LEU A 117 -8.25 -10.09 -17.49
C LEU A 117 -9.63 -10.55 -17.00
N GLU A 118 -10.44 -11.10 -17.92
CA GLU A 118 -11.75 -11.67 -17.60
C GLU A 118 -12.68 -10.71 -16.81
N GLY A 119 -12.69 -9.44 -17.19
CA GLY A 119 -13.52 -8.40 -16.56
C GLY A 119 -12.95 -7.78 -15.29
N VAL A 120 -11.77 -8.20 -14.82
CA VAL A 120 -11.08 -7.61 -13.67
C VAL A 120 -9.78 -6.95 -14.14
N PRO A 121 -9.58 -5.64 -13.87
CA PRO A 121 -8.33 -4.97 -14.25
C PRO A 121 -7.16 -5.53 -13.42
N PHE A 122 -6.01 -5.65 -14.06
CA PHE A 122 -4.75 -6.12 -13.49
C PHE A 122 -3.62 -5.23 -13.97
N ALA A 123 -2.78 -4.78 -13.03
CA ALA A 123 -1.67 -3.89 -13.29
C ALA A 123 -0.35 -4.69 -13.41
N THR A 124 0.39 -4.45 -14.50
CA THR A 124 1.67 -5.09 -14.78
C THR A 124 2.69 -4.05 -15.23
N LEU A 125 3.93 -4.19 -14.76
CA LEU A 125 5.05 -3.43 -15.32
C LEU A 125 5.54 -4.11 -16.61
N PRO A 126 5.90 -3.34 -17.66
CA PRO A 126 6.48 -3.88 -18.89
C PRO A 126 7.96 -4.20 -18.74
N ASP A 127 8.52 -5.09 -19.56
CA ASP A 127 9.96 -5.47 -19.48
C ASP A 127 10.95 -4.36 -19.96
N SER A 128 10.45 -3.18 -20.33
CA SER A 128 11.21 -2.13 -21.03
C SER A 128 11.55 -0.91 -20.17
N TYR A 129 11.32 -0.93 -18.86
CA TYR A 129 11.67 0.18 -17.98
C TYR A 129 13.12 0.10 -17.47
N SER A 130 13.64 1.21 -16.97
CA SER A 130 14.84 1.25 -16.12
C SER A 130 14.47 1.49 -14.66
N PHE A 131 15.24 0.92 -13.72
CA PHE A 131 15.06 1.22 -12.28
C PHE A 131 15.15 2.74 -11.98
N LEU A 132 15.91 3.51 -12.78
CA LEU A 132 16.00 4.97 -12.62
C LEU A 132 14.70 5.71 -12.95
N ASP A 133 13.82 5.12 -13.76
CA ASP A 133 12.56 5.76 -14.16
C ASP A 133 11.57 5.90 -13.00
N PHE A 134 11.74 5.10 -11.94
CA PHE A 134 10.92 5.16 -10.73
C PHE A 134 11.27 6.33 -9.82
N PHE A 135 12.52 6.80 -9.86
CA PHE A 135 13.00 7.83 -8.95
C PHE A 135 12.62 9.23 -9.45
N ASP A 136 12.13 10.09 -8.56
CA ASP A 136 11.96 11.51 -8.84
C ASP A 136 12.83 12.39 -7.95
N ASN A 137 13.52 13.35 -8.55
CA ASN A 137 14.51 14.18 -7.86
C ASN A 137 13.85 15.34 -7.09
N GLN A 138 12.63 15.12 -6.58
CA GLN A 138 11.91 16.10 -5.78
C GLN A 138 12.48 16.09 -4.36
N ASN A 139 12.84 17.26 -3.83
CA ASN A 139 13.35 17.44 -2.47
C ASN A 139 14.67 16.70 -2.14
N ALA A 140 15.71 16.89 -2.96
CA ALA A 140 17.08 16.40 -2.73
C ALA A 140 17.78 16.89 -1.42
N ARG A 141 17.07 17.61 -0.53
CA ARG A 141 17.57 18.06 0.77
C ARG A 141 17.26 17.07 1.89
N ASP A 142 16.30 16.16 1.71
CA ASP A 142 15.97 15.14 2.70
C ASP A 142 16.97 13.97 2.63
N PRO A 143 17.64 13.60 3.74
CA PRO A 143 18.53 12.44 3.75
C PRO A 143 17.86 11.13 3.36
N ALA A 144 16.54 10.95 3.60
CA ALA A 144 15.83 9.74 3.20
C ALA A 144 15.71 9.64 1.67
N VAL A 145 15.34 10.74 1.01
CA VAL A 145 15.28 10.82 -0.47
C VAL A 145 16.66 10.67 -1.09
N ALA A 146 17.70 11.22 -0.45
CA ALA A 146 19.09 11.05 -0.90
C ALA A 146 19.54 9.58 -0.83
N HIS A 147 19.15 8.83 0.22
CA HIS A 147 19.42 7.39 0.30
C HIS A 147 18.60 6.61 -0.72
N GLU A 148 17.32 6.92 -0.88
CA GLU A 148 16.45 6.30 -1.90
C GLU A 148 17.02 6.47 -3.32
N LYS A 149 17.58 7.64 -3.64
CA LYS A 149 18.27 7.87 -4.91
C LYS A 149 19.41 6.86 -5.13
N LEU A 150 20.25 6.67 -4.11
CA LEU A 150 21.38 5.72 -4.19
C LEU A 150 20.88 4.28 -4.38
N VAL A 151 19.75 3.92 -3.78
CA VAL A 151 19.13 2.60 -3.92
C VAL A 151 18.68 2.37 -5.36
N TRP A 152 17.97 3.33 -5.98
CA TRP A 152 17.53 3.21 -7.37
C TRP A 152 18.71 3.24 -8.36
N GLU A 153 19.73 4.07 -8.12
CA GLU A 153 20.95 4.10 -8.93
C GLU A 153 21.71 2.76 -8.86
N LEU A 154 21.84 2.18 -7.66
CA LEU A 154 22.48 0.88 -7.49
C LEU A 154 21.65 -0.25 -8.14
N ALA A 155 20.34 -0.26 -7.95
CA ALA A 155 19.45 -1.24 -8.57
C ALA A 155 19.55 -1.19 -10.10
N SER A 156 19.61 0.00 -10.68
CA SER A 156 19.84 0.19 -12.12
C SER A 156 21.17 -0.39 -12.57
N ILE A 157 22.27 -0.10 -11.87
CA ILE A 157 23.58 -0.64 -12.23
C ILE A 157 23.60 -2.16 -12.19
N LEU A 158 22.99 -2.77 -11.17
CA LEU A 158 23.03 -4.22 -10.96
C LEU A 158 22.07 -4.98 -11.89
N PHE A 159 20.84 -4.49 -12.08
CA PHE A 159 19.76 -5.27 -12.67
C PHE A 159 19.23 -4.75 -14.01
N ASP A 160 19.51 -3.50 -14.41
CA ASP A 160 19.07 -3.03 -15.74
C ASP A 160 19.81 -3.79 -16.86
N PRO A 161 19.17 -3.95 -18.03
CA PRO A 161 19.78 -4.58 -19.18
C PRO A 161 20.81 -3.64 -19.78
N LEU A 162 22.05 -4.13 -19.94
CA LEU A 162 23.15 -3.37 -20.52
C LEU A 162 23.34 -3.77 -21.98
N GLN A 163 23.30 -2.78 -22.89
CA GLN A 163 23.70 -2.99 -24.27
C GLN A 163 25.23 -2.96 -24.37
N ILE A 164 25.79 -3.98 -25.03
CA ILE A 164 27.23 -4.05 -25.31
C ILE A 164 27.49 -3.22 -26.56
N PRO A 165 28.36 -2.20 -26.50
CA PRO A 165 28.82 -1.49 -27.71
C PRO A 165 29.49 -2.48 -28.68
N GLU A 166 29.24 -2.35 -29.98
CA GLU A 166 29.78 -3.25 -31.02
C GLU A 166 31.31 -3.39 -30.94
N GLU A 167 32.01 -2.36 -30.47
CA GLU A 167 33.46 -2.35 -30.30
C GLU A 167 33.97 -3.29 -29.19
N LEU A 168 33.11 -3.63 -28.22
CA LEU A 168 33.45 -4.42 -27.03
C LEU A 168 32.94 -5.86 -27.08
N GLU A 169 32.20 -6.26 -28.11
CA GLU A 169 31.67 -7.63 -28.27
C GLU A 169 32.77 -8.71 -28.30
N HIS A 170 33.97 -8.33 -28.73
CA HIS A 170 35.12 -9.24 -28.85
C HIS A 170 35.80 -9.53 -27.50
N ILE A 171 35.41 -8.84 -26.42
CA ILE A 171 35.99 -8.98 -25.09
C ILE A 171 35.19 -10.02 -24.30
N GLU A 172 35.87 -11.05 -23.80
CA GLU A 172 35.26 -12.03 -22.89
C GLU A 172 34.70 -11.32 -21.64
N ASN A 173 33.47 -11.67 -21.25
CA ASN A 173 32.73 -11.10 -20.12
C ASN A 173 32.60 -9.56 -20.19
N ALA A 174 32.46 -8.99 -21.40
CA ALA A 174 32.32 -7.54 -21.60
C ALA A 174 31.18 -6.91 -20.77
N LEU A 175 30.04 -7.60 -20.64
CA LEU A 175 28.88 -7.11 -19.90
C LEU A 175 29.17 -6.97 -18.40
N GLU A 176 29.72 -8.02 -17.78
CA GLU A 176 30.08 -8.05 -16.36
C GLU A 176 31.17 -7.01 -16.05
N ARG A 177 32.15 -6.86 -16.94
CA ARG A 177 33.18 -5.81 -16.83
C ARG A 177 32.59 -4.41 -16.90
N LEU A 178 31.69 -4.16 -17.84
CA LEU A 178 31.04 -2.86 -17.97
C LEU A 178 30.14 -2.55 -16.76
N ARG A 179 29.46 -3.57 -16.20
CA ARG A 179 28.69 -3.46 -14.96
C ARG A 179 29.60 -3.15 -13.78
N LYS A 180 30.74 -3.84 -13.67
CA LYS A 180 31.76 -3.62 -12.64
C LYS A 180 32.36 -2.22 -12.72
N ASP A 181 32.63 -1.71 -13.92
CA ASP A 181 33.14 -0.35 -14.13
C ASP A 181 32.10 0.71 -13.71
N LYS A 182 30.83 0.50 -14.08
CA LYS A 182 29.72 1.36 -13.63
C LYS A 182 29.55 1.33 -12.11
N LEU A 183 29.60 0.13 -11.50
CA LEU A 183 29.54 -0.03 -10.05
C LEU A 183 30.73 0.67 -9.38
N SER A 184 31.94 0.49 -9.89
CA SER A 184 33.15 1.14 -9.38
C SER A 184 33.04 2.67 -9.41
N ALA A 185 32.57 3.24 -10.52
CA ALA A 185 32.38 4.69 -10.66
C ALA A 185 31.29 5.23 -9.72
N PHE A 186 30.20 4.48 -9.52
CA PHE A 186 29.16 4.82 -8.54
C PHE A 186 29.69 4.75 -7.12
N TRP A 187 30.39 3.66 -6.78
CA TRP A 187 30.93 3.44 -5.44
C TRP A 187 31.98 4.50 -5.07
N GLN A 188 32.82 4.89 -6.03
CA GLN A 188 33.79 5.97 -5.87
C GLN A 188 33.11 7.29 -5.46
N LYS A 189 32.04 7.69 -6.15
CA LYS A 189 31.27 8.90 -5.80
C LYS A 189 30.65 8.83 -4.41
N LEU A 190 30.21 7.64 -4.01
CA LEU A 190 29.54 7.40 -2.74
C LEU A 190 30.51 7.47 -1.54
N VAL A 191 31.79 7.11 -1.72
CA VAL A 191 32.79 7.21 -0.65
C VAL A 191 33.64 8.49 -0.68
N ASP A 192 33.58 9.28 -1.76
CA ASP A 192 34.44 10.45 -2.00
C ASP A 192 34.44 11.44 -0.81
N GLN A 193 33.26 11.80 -0.32
CA GLN A 193 33.14 12.72 0.82
C GLN A 193 33.76 12.16 2.11
N ALA A 194 33.54 10.86 2.40
CA ALA A 194 34.09 10.21 3.59
C ALA A 194 35.61 10.08 3.50
N ALA A 195 36.13 9.70 2.33
CA ALA A 195 37.56 9.60 2.04
C ALA A 195 38.26 10.96 2.19
N ALA A 196 37.69 12.03 1.63
CA ALA A 196 38.22 13.39 1.75
C ALA A 196 38.24 13.90 3.19
N GLN A 197 37.17 13.63 3.96
CA GLN A 197 37.11 14.00 5.39
C GLN A 197 38.18 13.26 6.21
N GLN A 198 38.37 11.96 5.97
CA GLN A 198 39.42 11.18 6.63
C GLN A 198 40.82 11.65 6.25
N ALA A 199 41.07 11.95 4.97
CA ALA A 199 42.34 12.50 4.50
C ALA A 199 42.64 13.85 5.16
N ALA A 200 41.63 14.68 5.40
CA ALA A 200 41.79 15.94 6.12
C ALA A 200 42.11 15.76 7.61
N MET A 201 41.59 14.70 8.25
CA MET A 201 41.82 14.39 9.66
C MET A 201 43.09 13.56 9.92
N ALA A 202 43.64 12.93 8.88
CA ALA A 202 44.83 12.08 8.96
C ALA A 202 46.08 12.84 9.40
N ARG A 203 46.88 12.21 10.26
CA ARG A 203 48.05 12.85 10.89
C ARG A 203 49.32 12.69 10.06
N SER A 204 49.42 11.56 9.35
CA SER A 204 50.59 11.20 8.54
C SER A 204 50.26 11.20 7.05
N ASN A 205 51.28 11.34 6.20
CA ASN A 205 51.08 11.31 4.74
C ASN A 205 50.70 9.89 4.26
N GLU A 206 51.13 8.86 4.99
CA GLU A 206 50.80 7.47 4.72
C GLU A 206 49.33 7.18 5.08
N GLU A 207 48.81 7.72 6.19
CA GLU A 207 47.37 7.65 6.50
C GLU A 207 46.52 8.39 5.45
N LYS A 208 47.00 9.55 4.97
CA LYS A 208 46.34 10.26 3.86
C LYS A 208 46.30 9.44 2.59
N ALA A 209 47.37 8.68 2.30
CA ALA A 209 47.40 7.77 1.17
C ALA A 209 46.37 6.63 1.31
N ILE A 210 46.22 6.04 2.51
CA ILE A 210 45.19 5.02 2.76
C ILE A 210 43.78 5.59 2.60
N ALA A 211 43.53 6.80 3.11
CA ALA A 211 42.24 7.47 2.95
C ALA A 211 41.93 7.78 1.47
N ALA A 212 42.93 8.20 0.68
CA ALA A 212 42.74 8.40 -0.76
C ALA A 212 42.48 7.06 -1.51
N LEU A 213 43.16 5.98 -1.11
CA LEU A 213 42.93 4.65 -1.67
C LEU A 213 41.54 4.09 -1.32
N SER A 214 41.01 4.39 -0.14
CA SER A 214 39.65 4.02 0.25
C SER A 214 38.56 4.77 -0.55
N GLY A 215 38.94 5.82 -1.29
CA GLY A 215 38.14 6.54 -2.27
C GLY A 215 38.50 6.26 -3.75
N HIS A 216 39.27 5.20 -4.03
CA HIS A 216 39.79 4.88 -5.37
C HIS A 216 40.57 6.02 -6.06
N ASN A 217 41.13 6.96 -5.29
CA ASN A 217 41.93 8.06 -5.83
C ASN A 217 43.43 7.73 -5.78
N ILE A 218 43.87 6.82 -6.66
CA ILE A 218 45.28 6.38 -6.77
C ILE A 218 46.23 7.57 -7.02
N PRO A 219 45.92 8.55 -7.91
CA PRO A 219 46.80 9.70 -8.14
C PRO A 219 47.06 10.54 -6.88
N GLU A 220 46.02 10.83 -6.09
CA GLU A 220 46.16 11.60 -4.86
C GLU A 220 46.92 10.81 -3.78
N ALA A 221 46.68 9.50 -3.67
CA ALA A 221 47.44 8.62 -2.78
C ALA A 221 48.95 8.65 -3.10
N CYS A 222 49.31 8.54 -4.38
CA CYS A 222 50.70 8.68 -4.84
C CYS A 222 51.27 10.06 -4.50
N GLY A 223 50.49 11.14 -4.68
CA GLY A 223 50.89 12.50 -4.31
C GLY A 223 51.21 12.64 -2.82
N HIS A 224 50.39 12.07 -1.94
CA HIS A 224 50.65 12.05 -0.50
C HIS A 224 51.92 11.26 -0.15
N LEU A 225 52.15 10.10 -0.77
CA LEU A 225 53.36 9.31 -0.53
C LEU A 225 54.63 10.00 -1.00
N VAL A 226 54.58 10.69 -2.15
CA VAL A 226 55.67 11.54 -2.65
C VAL A 226 55.96 12.68 -1.67
N ASN A 227 54.93 13.34 -1.14
CA ASN A 227 55.08 14.37 -0.11
C ASN A 227 55.66 13.81 1.20
N GLY A 228 55.34 12.56 1.53
CA GLY A 228 55.94 11.79 2.62
C GLY A 228 57.36 11.29 2.34
N LYS A 229 57.92 11.56 1.15
CA LYS A 229 59.23 11.05 0.68
C LYS A 229 59.31 9.53 0.52
N ASN A 230 58.17 8.85 0.43
CA ASN A 230 58.06 7.40 0.20
C ASN A 230 57.98 7.08 -1.30
N PHE A 231 59.03 7.39 -2.06
CA PHE A 231 59.01 7.29 -3.53
C PHE A 231 58.79 5.85 -4.04
N HIS A 232 59.45 4.86 -3.42
CA HIS A 232 59.29 3.45 -3.81
C HIS A 232 57.86 2.96 -3.59
N LEU A 233 57.28 3.31 -2.45
CA LEU A 233 55.90 2.93 -2.14
C LEU A 233 54.91 3.64 -3.09
N ALA A 234 55.17 4.90 -3.44
CA ALA A 234 54.36 5.61 -4.44
C ALA A 234 54.40 4.91 -5.81
N THR A 235 55.55 4.39 -6.24
CA THR A 235 55.65 3.62 -7.49
C THR A 235 54.87 2.31 -7.42
N LEU A 236 54.92 1.61 -6.28
CA LEU A 236 54.15 0.38 -6.08
C LEU A 236 52.64 0.65 -6.04
N VAL A 237 52.22 1.70 -5.32
CA VAL A 237 50.80 2.12 -5.22
C VAL A 237 50.24 2.56 -6.56
N ALA A 238 51.04 3.17 -7.45
CA ALA A 238 50.61 3.47 -8.80
C ALA A 238 50.24 2.22 -9.64
N MET A 239 50.67 1.02 -9.21
CA MET A 239 50.38 -0.26 -9.85
C MET A 239 49.30 -1.07 -9.11
N ILE A 240 48.67 -0.51 -8.06
CA ILE A 240 47.63 -1.19 -7.29
C ILE A 240 46.41 -1.54 -8.17
N GLY A 241 45.78 -2.69 -7.93
CA GLY A 241 44.68 -3.18 -8.77
C GLY A 241 45.12 -3.64 -10.18
N GLY A 242 46.43 -3.69 -10.44
CA GLY A 242 47.02 -4.12 -11.69
C GLY A 242 47.21 -5.64 -11.81
N LYS A 243 48.37 -6.06 -12.34
CA LYS A 243 48.67 -7.46 -12.66
C LYS A 243 48.79 -8.33 -11.42
N GLU A 244 48.25 -9.54 -11.50
CA GLU A 244 48.31 -10.57 -10.45
C GLU A 244 49.74 -10.97 -10.04
N SER A 245 50.71 -10.90 -10.97
CA SER A 245 52.11 -11.19 -10.67
C SER A 245 52.65 -10.26 -9.58
N LEU A 246 52.26 -8.98 -9.60
CA LEU A 246 52.68 -8.01 -8.58
C LEU A 246 52.10 -8.37 -7.21
N LYS A 247 50.83 -8.75 -7.14
CA LYS A 247 50.20 -9.18 -5.87
C LYS A 247 50.97 -10.36 -5.27
N LYS A 248 51.33 -11.36 -6.09
CA LYS A 248 52.12 -12.52 -5.66
C LYS A 248 53.50 -12.13 -5.15
N ASP A 249 54.22 -11.29 -5.88
CA ASP A 249 55.55 -10.82 -5.48
C ASP A 249 55.50 -10.07 -4.14
N ILE A 250 54.49 -9.22 -3.92
CA ILE A 250 54.29 -8.51 -2.65
C ILE A 250 53.88 -9.46 -1.51
N CYS A 251 53.02 -10.45 -1.77
CA CYS A 251 52.69 -11.50 -0.80
C CYS A 251 53.93 -12.28 -0.35
N GLU A 252 54.79 -12.67 -1.30
CA GLU A 252 56.06 -13.35 -0.99
C GLU A 252 56.98 -12.44 -0.17
N GLN A 253 57.04 -11.15 -0.52
CA GLN A 253 57.84 -10.16 0.22
C GLN A 253 57.34 -9.98 1.66
N LEU A 254 56.03 -9.89 1.88
CA LEU A 254 55.41 -9.82 3.20
C LEU A 254 55.70 -11.08 4.02
N ALA A 255 55.58 -12.26 3.41
CA ALA A 255 55.89 -13.53 4.06
C ALA A 255 57.38 -13.63 4.45
N GLN A 256 58.29 -13.11 3.62
CA GLN A 256 59.71 -13.02 3.96
C GLN A 256 59.96 -12.06 5.13
N TRP A 257 59.36 -10.86 5.12
CA TRP A 257 59.49 -9.90 6.22
C TRP A 257 58.90 -10.41 7.53
N GLN A 258 57.84 -11.20 7.47
CA GLN A 258 57.26 -11.87 8.64
C GLN A 258 58.22 -12.92 9.21
N LYS A 259 58.84 -13.74 8.34
CA LYS A 259 59.84 -14.75 8.75
C LYS A 259 61.11 -14.12 9.33
N SER A 260 61.57 -13.01 8.74
CA SER A 260 62.76 -12.28 9.20
C SER A 260 62.49 -11.34 10.36
N LYS A 261 61.23 -11.24 10.83
CA LYS A 261 60.76 -10.35 11.91
C LYS A 261 60.98 -8.85 11.67
N VAL A 262 61.26 -8.45 10.43
CA VAL A 262 61.48 -7.04 10.06
C VAL A 262 60.17 -6.25 10.06
N LEU A 263 59.01 -6.93 10.01
CA LEU A 263 57.70 -6.30 10.08
C LEU A 263 57.49 -5.40 11.32
N ALA A 264 58.24 -5.62 12.41
CA ALA A 264 58.12 -4.86 13.66
C ALA A 264 58.60 -3.41 13.53
N GLU A 265 59.51 -3.16 12.59
CA GLU A 265 60.08 -1.83 12.33
C GLU A 265 59.16 -0.94 11.47
N PHE A 266 58.18 -1.54 10.80
CA PHE A 266 57.28 -0.78 9.94
C PHE A 266 56.14 -0.15 10.73
N SER A 267 55.83 1.10 10.39
CA SER A 267 54.63 1.76 10.88
C SER A 267 53.36 1.03 10.40
N GLN A 268 52.30 1.10 11.21
CA GLN A 268 51.01 0.49 10.86
C GLN A 268 50.45 0.94 9.49
N PRO A 269 50.54 2.23 9.09
CA PRO A 269 50.11 2.65 7.75
C PRO A 269 50.92 2.02 6.61
N ILE A 270 52.24 1.90 6.75
CA ILE A 270 53.07 1.30 5.70
C ILE A 270 52.74 -0.18 5.55
N ARG A 271 52.57 -0.90 6.66
CA ARG A 271 52.12 -2.29 6.65
C ARG A 271 50.79 -2.45 5.93
N ALA A 272 49.80 -1.62 6.26
CA ALA A 272 48.50 -1.64 5.60
C ALA A 272 48.63 -1.38 4.08
N LEU A 273 49.49 -0.45 3.64
CA LEU A 273 49.71 -0.19 2.21
C LEU A 273 50.30 -1.39 1.47
N TYR A 274 51.23 -2.13 2.09
CA TYR A 274 51.75 -3.36 1.48
C TYR A 274 50.72 -4.50 1.48
N GLU A 275 49.91 -4.63 2.53
CA GLU A 275 48.80 -5.61 2.57
C GLU A 275 47.77 -5.30 1.47
N LEU A 276 47.41 -4.03 1.29
CA LEU A 276 46.53 -3.58 0.19
C LEU A 276 47.11 -3.93 -1.19
N LEU A 277 48.43 -3.76 -1.38
CA LEU A 277 49.13 -4.14 -2.62
C LEU A 277 49.15 -5.66 -2.85
N ALA A 278 49.19 -6.45 -1.78
CA ALA A 278 49.04 -7.91 -1.82
C ALA A 278 47.60 -8.35 -2.12
N GLY A 279 46.62 -7.44 -2.06
CA GLY A 279 45.19 -7.74 -2.18
C GLY A 279 44.53 -8.17 -0.87
N ASN A 280 45.24 -8.09 0.26
CA ASN A 280 44.67 -8.29 1.58
C ASN A 280 44.18 -6.95 2.15
N VAL A 281 42.86 -6.80 2.24
CA VAL A 281 42.23 -5.52 2.61
C VAL A 281 41.52 -5.57 3.97
N CYS A 282 41.59 -6.70 4.68
CA CYS A 282 40.84 -6.91 5.92
C CYS A 282 41.74 -6.85 7.17
N ILE A 283 42.61 -7.85 7.36
CA ILE A 283 43.43 -7.99 8.57
C ILE A 283 44.91 -7.90 8.22
N CYS A 284 45.60 -6.97 8.87
CA CYS A 284 47.05 -6.97 8.93
C CYS A 284 47.50 -7.93 10.04
N ASP A 285 48.03 -9.09 9.68
CA ASP A 285 48.43 -10.10 10.65
C ASP A 285 49.57 -9.63 11.55
N GLY A 286 49.47 -9.99 12.82
CA GLY A 286 50.48 -9.75 13.83
C GLY A 286 51.44 -10.93 13.97
N ALA A 287 52.61 -10.68 14.56
CA ALA A 287 53.58 -11.71 14.91
C ALA A 287 53.75 -11.75 16.43
N LYS A 288 53.62 -12.94 17.03
CA LYS A 288 53.92 -13.17 18.44
C LYS A 288 55.42 -13.45 18.58
N GLY A 289 56.10 -12.68 19.44
CA GLY A 289 57.55 -12.80 19.65
C GLY A 289 57.99 -12.13 20.94
N SER A 290 59.30 -11.96 21.09
CA SER A 290 59.91 -11.12 22.12
C SER A 290 59.31 -9.70 22.08
N PRO A 291 59.37 -8.90 23.16
CA PRO A 291 58.76 -7.56 23.19
C PRO A 291 59.15 -6.65 22.01
N GLU A 292 60.38 -6.81 21.51
CA GLU A 292 60.94 -6.07 20.36
C GLU A 292 60.39 -6.57 19.01
N ASP A 293 60.03 -7.85 18.91
CA ASP A 293 59.50 -8.49 17.69
C ASP A 293 57.96 -8.57 17.69
N ARG A 294 57.30 -8.10 18.75
CA ARG A 294 55.86 -8.27 18.95
C ARG A 294 55.11 -7.24 18.12
N ILE A 295 54.25 -7.75 17.25
CA ILE A 295 53.44 -6.93 16.36
C ILE A 295 51.97 -7.26 16.61
N GLU A 296 51.19 -6.23 16.92
CA GLU A 296 49.75 -6.39 17.08
C GLU A 296 49.08 -6.51 15.71
N SER A 297 48.18 -7.49 15.62
CA SER A 297 47.24 -7.60 14.51
C SER A 297 46.19 -6.49 14.63
N PHE A 298 45.84 -5.87 13.52
CA PHE A 298 44.76 -4.89 13.49
C PHE A 298 43.94 -5.04 12.22
N ILE A 299 42.66 -4.69 12.35
CA ILE A 299 41.72 -4.63 11.23
C ILE A 299 41.90 -3.26 10.57
N ILE A 300 42.11 -3.24 9.25
CA ILE A 300 42.40 -2.02 8.49
C ILE A 300 41.27 -1.00 8.67
N SER A 301 40.01 -1.43 8.50
CA SER A 301 38.83 -0.58 8.65
C SER A 301 38.75 0.04 10.06
N LYS A 302 38.90 -0.75 11.12
CA LYS A 302 38.86 -0.28 12.50
C LYS A 302 39.98 0.70 12.82
N ARG A 303 41.18 0.44 12.32
CA ARG A 303 42.37 1.25 12.65
C ARG A 303 42.31 2.63 12.02
N PHE A 304 41.87 2.69 10.76
CA PHE A 304 41.79 3.94 9.99
C PHE A 304 40.40 4.58 10.01
N GLY A 305 39.44 3.97 10.74
CA GLY A 305 38.09 4.50 10.90
C GLY A 305 37.28 4.49 9.61
N LEU A 306 37.46 3.46 8.77
CA LEU A 306 36.80 3.33 7.48
C LEU A 306 35.35 2.86 7.64
N ASP A 307 34.46 3.49 6.91
CA ASP A 307 33.06 3.09 6.83
C ASP A 307 32.93 1.75 6.09
N TRP A 308 31.82 1.05 6.30
CA TRP A 308 31.58 -0.24 5.63
C TRP A 308 31.60 -0.11 4.10
N ARG A 309 31.14 1.04 3.57
CA ARG A 309 31.15 1.35 2.13
C ARG A 309 32.58 1.45 1.59
N GLN A 310 33.48 2.06 2.35
CA GLN A 310 34.91 2.14 2.02
C GLN A 310 35.58 0.78 2.13
N ALA A 311 35.28 0.02 3.19
CA ALA A 311 35.82 -1.32 3.39
C ALA A 311 35.39 -2.30 2.27
N PHE A 312 34.15 -2.22 1.81
CA PHE A 312 33.67 -2.96 0.63
C PHE A 312 34.34 -2.46 -0.66
N GLY A 313 34.46 -1.14 -0.86
CA GLY A 313 35.14 -0.55 -2.01
C GLY A 313 36.57 -1.06 -2.18
N MET A 314 37.34 -1.17 -1.08
CA MET A 314 38.69 -1.74 -1.13
C MET A 314 38.71 -3.20 -1.63
N ARG A 315 37.69 -4.00 -1.30
CA ARG A 315 37.57 -5.39 -1.81
C ARG A 315 37.26 -5.41 -3.30
N LEU A 316 36.34 -4.55 -3.72
CA LEU A 316 35.96 -4.39 -5.12
C LEU A 316 37.13 -3.95 -6.00
N TRP A 317 38.00 -3.05 -5.50
CA TRP A 317 39.09 -2.48 -6.30
C TRP A 317 40.42 -3.22 -6.20
N TYR A 318 40.77 -3.73 -5.02
CA TYR A 318 42.13 -4.21 -4.74
C TYR A 318 42.19 -5.70 -4.35
N ALA A 319 41.15 -6.26 -3.75
CA ALA A 319 41.17 -7.67 -3.33
C ALA A 319 40.94 -8.61 -4.52
N ILE A 320 39.83 -8.42 -5.25
CA ILE A 320 39.48 -9.28 -6.39
C ILE A 320 40.42 -9.09 -7.59
N LYS A 321 40.43 -10.06 -8.51
CA LYS A 321 41.18 -9.91 -9.77
C LYS A 321 40.39 -9.05 -10.76
N THR A 322 41.09 -8.56 -11.78
CA THR A 322 40.44 -7.83 -12.89
C THR A 322 39.42 -8.69 -13.63
N THR A 323 39.67 -10.01 -13.71
CA THR A 323 38.78 -11.01 -14.35
C THR A 323 37.64 -11.48 -13.47
N ASP A 324 37.70 -11.24 -12.16
CA ASP A 324 36.71 -11.74 -11.20
C ASP A 324 35.48 -10.83 -11.18
N ASP A 325 34.34 -11.41 -10.86
CA ASP A 325 33.05 -10.74 -10.91
C ASP A 325 32.76 -9.94 -9.63
N ILE A 326 31.67 -9.18 -9.66
CA ILE A 326 31.19 -8.41 -8.49
C ILE A 326 30.86 -9.37 -7.34
N ASP A 327 30.37 -10.56 -7.66
CA ASP A 327 29.94 -11.58 -6.71
C ASP A 327 31.07 -12.01 -5.77
N ASP A 328 32.29 -12.11 -6.28
CA ASP A 328 33.46 -12.52 -5.50
C ASP A 328 33.81 -11.49 -4.42
N ALA A 329 33.66 -10.19 -4.73
CA ALA A 329 33.86 -9.13 -3.74
C ALA A 329 32.78 -9.15 -2.65
N VAL A 330 31.52 -9.41 -3.04
CA VAL A 330 30.39 -9.51 -2.10
C VAL A 330 30.54 -10.74 -1.20
N LYS A 331 30.88 -11.90 -1.77
CA LYS A 331 31.15 -13.14 -1.04
C LYS A 331 32.29 -12.94 -0.05
N SER A 332 33.43 -12.40 -0.50
CA SER A 332 34.57 -12.09 0.37
C SER A 332 34.22 -11.17 1.53
N PHE A 333 33.48 -10.08 1.29
CA PHE A 333 33.05 -9.18 2.37
C PHE A 333 32.11 -9.88 3.36
N SER A 334 31.16 -10.68 2.86
CA SER A 334 30.22 -11.41 3.70
C SER A 334 30.91 -12.46 4.59
N GLU A 335 31.88 -13.18 4.05
CA GLU A 335 32.66 -14.18 4.78
C GLU A 335 33.52 -13.55 5.87
N ASP A 336 34.16 -12.41 5.57
CA ASP A 336 34.94 -11.65 6.54
C ASP A 336 34.09 -11.14 7.71
N MET A 337 32.84 -10.75 7.44
CA MET A 337 31.89 -10.33 8.47
C MET A 337 31.43 -11.52 9.34
N VAL A 338 31.13 -12.67 8.73
CA VAL A 338 30.72 -13.89 9.46
C VAL A 338 31.86 -14.42 10.34
N GLN A 339 33.10 -14.28 9.89
CA GLN A 339 34.29 -14.67 10.65
C GLN A 339 34.74 -13.62 11.68
N ASP A 340 33.96 -12.55 11.90
CA ASP A 340 34.27 -11.41 12.77
C ASP A 340 35.64 -10.77 12.47
N LYS A 341 36.11 -10.90 11.21
CA LYS A 341 37.34 -10.26 10.72
C LYS A 341 37.12 -8.81 10.33
N GLU A 342 35.90 -8.48 9.92
CA GLU A 342 35.46 -7.13 9.57
C GLU A 342 34.54 -6.55 10.66
N THR A 343 34.89 -5.38 11.18
CA THR A 343 34.09 -4.69 12.21
C THR A 343 33.12 -3.67 11.65
N SER A 344 33.38 -3.14 10.46
CA SER A 344 32.53 -2.14 9.83
C SER A 344 31.33 -2.82 9.17
N ARG A 345 30.22 -2.95 9.92
CA ARG A 345 28.99 -3.60 9.45
C ARG A 345 28.09 -2.61 8.67
N PRO A 346 27.38 -3.08 7.62
CA PRO A 346 26.44 -2.28 6.85
C PRO A 346 25.16 -2.05 7.66
N GLN A 347 25.18 -1.04 8.51
CA GLN A 347 24.02 -0.59 9.27
C GLN A 347 23.14 0.32 8.42
N ALA A 348 21.83 0.30 8.68
CA ALA A 348 20.88 1.19 8.01
C ALA A 348 21.32 2.67 8.14
N TRP A 349 21.19 3.42 7.04
CA TRP A 349 21.66 4.81 6.92
C TRP A 349 21.28 5.74 8.08
N TYR A 350 20.07 5.59 8.65
CA TYR A 350 19.60 6.44 9.73
C TYR A 350 20.30 6.14 11.07
N VAL A 351 20.81 4.91 11.27
CA VAL A 351 21.60 4.51 12.45
C VAL A 351 22.97 5.18 12.36
N GLU A 352 23.59 5.09 11.19
CA GLU A 352 24.89 5.69 10.89
C GLU A 352 24.86 7.22 11.07
N GLN A 353 23.83 7.88 10.53
CA GLN A 353 23.62 9.33 10.68
C GLN A 353 23.11 9.74 12.07
N ARG A 354 22.91 8.78 12.98
CA ARG A 354 22.41 8.99 14.36
C ARG A 354 21.08 9.76 14.41
N ILE A 355 20.19 9.46 13.47
CA ILE A 355 18.86 10.07 13.40
C ILE A 355 17.97 9.39 14.47
N PRO A 356 17.35 10.16 15.38
CA PRO A 356 16.47 9.59 16.40
C PRO A 356 15.27 8.89 15.77
N LYS A 357 15.05 7.61 16.11
CA LYS A 357 13.86 6.86 15.70
C LYS A 357 12.63 7.31 16.50
N LEU A 358 11.46 7.25 15.86
CA LEU A 358 10.16 7.47 16.52
C LEU A 358 9.65 6.22 17.26
N TRP A 359 10.30 5.07 17.06
CA TRP A 359 9.94 3.78 17.63
C TRP A 359 11.19 3.09 18.17
N LYS A 360 11.00 2.18 19.14
CA LYS A 360 12.07 1.34 19.66
C LYS A 360 12.12 0.06 18.85
N ASP A 361 13.18 -0.11 18.08
CA ASP A 361 13.47 -1.36 17.41
C ASP A 361 14.28 -2.24 18.35
N ASN A 362 13.80 -3.44 18.65
CA ASN A 362 14.53 -4.38 19.50
C ASN A 362 15.66 -5.09 18.73
N GLN A 363 15.64 -5.02 17.40
CA GLN A 363 16.56 -5.74 16.51
C GLN A 363 17.44 -4.79 15.69
N VAL A 364 17.76 -3.58 16.20
CA VAL A 364 18.56 -2.57 15.48
C VAL A 364 19.86 -3.15 14.94
N GLU A 365 20.56 -3.94 15.75
CA GLU A 365 21.86 -4.52 15.41
C GLU A 365 21.78 -5.60 14.31
N GLN A 366 20.59 -6.11 14.02
CA GLN A 366 20.34 -7.09 12.96
C GLN A 366 19.86 -6.41 11.66
N ARG A 367 19.55 -5.11 11.69
CA ARG A 367 19.12 -4.38 10.50
C ARG A 367 20.32 -4.07 9.61
N GLU A 368 20.21 -4.45 8.36
CA GLU A 368 21.24 -4.20 7.35
C GLU A 368 20.84 -3.05 6.43
N ASP A 369 21.82 -2.34 5.89
CA ASP A 369 21.57 -1.30 4.88
C ASP A 369 21.02 -1.89 3.58
N LEU A 370 20.06 -1.22 2.96
CA LEU A 370 19.44 -1.68 1.72
C LEU A 370 20.42 -1.76 0.55
N LEU A 371 21.46 -0.91 0.48
CA LEU A 371 22.50 -0.99 -0.56
C LEU A 371 23.28 -2.31 -0.46
N TRP A 372 23.60 -2.74 0.75
CA TRP A 372 24.23 -4.04 0.99
C TRP A 372 23.26 -5.19 0.67
N GLY A 373 21.98 -5.03 1.01
CA GLY A 373 20.93 -5.96 0.62
C GLY A 373 20.84 -6.16 -0.90
N LEU A 374 20.91 -5.09 -1.70
CA LEU A 374 20.91 -5.18 -3.17
C LEU A 374 22.15 -5.92 -3.71
N LEU A 375 23.33 -5.67 -3.13
CA LEU A 375 24.54 -6.41 -3.49
C LEU A 375 24.42 -7.91 -3.16
N LYS A 376 23.82 -8.24 -2.00
CA LYS A 376 23.52 -9.62 -1.63
C LYS A 376 22.54 -10.29 -2.59
N LEU A 377 21.47 -9.60 -2.99
CA LEU A 377 20.50 -10.11 -3.97
C LEU A 377 21.16 -10.41 -5.31
N TYR A 378 22.12 -9.58 -5.73
CA TYR A 378 22.86 -9.80 -6.96
C TYR A 378 23.83 -11.00 -6.86
N ALA A 379 24.57 -11.12 -5.74
CA ALA A 379 25.66 -12.09 -5.62
C ALA A 379 25.26 -13.48 -5.08
N PHE A 380 24.14 -13.56 -4.34
CA PHE A 380 23.65 -14.81 -3.75
C PHE A 380 22.30 -15.19 -4.35
N GLU A 381 22.26 -16.31 -5.08
CA GLU A 381 21.01 -16.90 -5.55
C GLU A 381 20.08 -17.26 -4.37
N ASP A 382 20.67 -17.64 -3.24
CA ASP A 382 19.99 -17.90 -1.97
C ASP A 382 19.78 -16.61 -1.13
N ALA A 383 19.63 -15.43 -1.71
CA ALA A 383 19.21 -14.26 -0.92
C ALA A 383 17.71 -14.32 -0.59
N ASP A 384 17.31 -13.88 0.61
CA ASP A 384 15.89 -13.72 0.95
C ASP A 384 15.45 -12.28 0.65
N LEU A 385 14.69 -12.11 -0.44
CA LEU A 385 14.17 -10.82 -0.88
C LEU A 385 13.38 -10.13 0.23
N GLU A 386 12.51 -10.87 0.94
CA GLU A 386 11.66 -10.32 1.98
C GLU A 386 12.46 -9.74 3.14
N ALA A 387 13.50 -10.45 3.59
CA ALA A 387 14.36 -9.99 4.68
C ALA A 387 15.14 -8.71 4.34
N ILE A 388 15.45 -8.51 3.05
CA ILE A 388 16.26 -7.40 2.55
C ILE A 388 15.42 -6.14 2.36
N ILE A 389 14.28 -6.24 1.69
CA ILE A 389 13.43 -5.08 1.35
C ILE A 389 12.57 -4.59 2.51
N ARG A 390 12.74 -5.12 3.72
CA ARG A 390 11.93 -4.74 4.89
C ARG A 390 11.94 -3.21 5.10
N PRO A 391 10.79 -2.58 5.37
CA PRO A 391 10.71 -1.14 5.64
C PRO A 391 11.71 -0.68 6.70
N GLU A 392 11.96 -1.49 7.72
CA GLU A 392 12.88 -1.15 8.81
C GLU A 392 14.34 -1.02 8.38
N ASN A 393 14.74 -1.62 7.26
CA ASN A 393 16.12 -1.55 6.75
C ASN A 393 16.38 -0.23 6.00
N SER A 394 15.34 0.38 5.41
CA SER A 394 15.47 1.57 4.57
C SER A 394 14.75 2.80 5.08
N GLN A 395 13.71 2.65 5.90
CA GLN A 395 12.85 3.74 6.33
C GLN A 395 12.95 3.98 7.84
N LEU A 396 12.68 5.22 8.24
CA LEU A 396 12.60 5.60 9.66
C LEU A 396 11.40 4.96 10.37
N SER A 397 10.43 4.43 9.61
CA SER A 397 9.20 3.82 10.08
C SER A 397 8.99 2.43 9.50
N PRO A 398 8.55 1.45 10.31
CA PRO A 398 8.10 0.16 9.79
C PRO A 398 6.81 0.28 8.96
N LEU A 399 6.06 1.39 9.11
CA LEU A 399 4.80 1.63 8.42
C LEU A 399 4.98 2.28 7.04
N ASP A 400 6.21 2.68 6.68
CA ASP A 400 6.48 3.25 5.37
C ASP A 400 6.91 2.16 4.39
N ILE A 401 5.93 1.60 3.69
CA ILE A 401 6.08 0.39 2.88
C ILE A 401 6.33 0.74 1.41
N ARG A 402 6.21 2.02 1.03
CA ARG A 402 6.28 2.46 -0.36
C ARG A 402 7.53 1.96 -1.08
N LEU A 403 8.72 2.31 -0.57
CA LEU A 403 9.99 1.97 -1.24
C LEU A 403 10.15 0.46 -1.37
N SER A 404 9.86 -0.27 -0.29
CA SER A 404 9.87 -1.73 -0.24
C SER A 404 8.96 -2.35 -1.30
N TRP A 405 7.74 -1.82 -1.43
CA TRP A 405 6.76 -2.29 -2.41
C TRP A 405 7.18 -1.96 -3.85
N GLN A 406 7.61 -0.72 -4.13
CA GLN A 406 8.05 -0.32 -5.46
C GLN A 406 9.27 -1.13 -5.92
N LEU A 407 10.27 -1.29 -5.04
CA LEU A 407 11.47 -2.08 -5.30
C LEU A 407 11.14 -3.56 -5.48
N SER A 408 10.24 -4.12 -4.66
CA SER A 408 9.76 -5.49 -4.84
C SER A 408 9.14 -5.70 -6.22
N ARG A 409 8.27 -4.78 -6.67
CA ARG A 409 7.61 -4.90 -7.97
C ARG A 409 8.61 -4.78 -9.11
N ALA A 410 9.56 -3.85 -8.99
CA ALA A 410 10.59 -3.67 -9.99
C ALA A 410 11.56 -4.86 -10.07
N LEU A 411 11.98 -5.44 -8.95
CA LEU A 411 12.88 -6.59 -8.93
C LEU A 411 12.20 -7.87 -9.45
N THR A 412 10.97 -8.14 -9.01
CA THR A 412 10.22 -9.36 -9.41
C THR A 412 9.74 -9.34 -10.85
N SER A 413 9.63 -8.16 -11.48
CA SER A 413 9.28 -8.03 -12.90
C SER A 413 10.49 -8.23 -13.82
N PHE A 414 11.68 -7.80 -13.41
CA PHE A 414 12.86 -7.79 -14.28
C PHE A 414 13.75 -9.02 -14.15
N SER A 415 13.83 -9.56 -12.95
CA SER A 415 14.75 -10.64 -12.62
C SER A 415 14.00 -11.95 -12.38
N SER A 416 14.66 -13.08 -12.60
CA SER A 416 14.17 -14.38 -12.12
C SER A 416 14.15 -14.49 -10.59
N MET A 417 14.53 -13.42 -9.87
CA MET A 417 14.47 -13.37 -8.42
C MET A 417 13.02 -13.16 -8.01
N ASP A 418 12.49 -14.17 -7.34
CA ASP A 418 11.19 -14.08 -6.72
C ASP A 418 11.29 -14.29 -5.20
N TYR A 419 10.23 -13.93 -4.50
CA TYR A 419 10.08 -14.38 -3.12
C TYR A 419 10.13 -15.90 -3.08
N ARG A 420 10.92 -16.45 -2.16
CA ARG A 420 11.17 -17.89 -2.08
C ARG A 420 9.89 -18.70 -1.89
N GLU A 421 9.33 -18.63 -0.69
CA GLU A 421 8.11 -19.32 -0.29
C GLU A 421 6.93 -18.36 -0.33
N ALA A 422 5.76 -18.87 -0.72
CA ALA A 422 4.50 -18.12 -0.65
C ALA A 422 4.58 -16.77 -1.39
N SER A 423 5.19 -16.79 -2.59
CA SER A 423 5.59 -15.58 -3.30
C SER A 423 4.44 -14.62 -3.54
N ASP A 424 3.34 -15.14 -4.08
CA ASP A 424 2.15 -14.35 -4.38
C ASP A 424 1.50 -13.85 -3.08
N GLU A 425 1.47 -14.65 -2.01
CA GLU A 425 0.92 -14.19 -0.73
C GLU A 425 1.77 -13.07 -0.10
N LYS A 426 3.10 -13.13 -0.21
CA LYS A 426 4.00 -12.09 0.31
C LYS A 426 3.94 -10.81 -0.52
N LYS A 427 3.88 -10.92 -1.85
CA LYS A 427 3.60 -9.78 -2.76
C LYS A 427 2.26 -9.14 -2.44
N ASP A 428 1.23 -9.95 -2.20
CA ASP A 428 -0.10 -9.46 -1.87
C ASP A 428 -0.13 -8.82 -0.48
N GLN A 429 0.60 -9.36 0.50
CA GLN A 429 0.72 -8.76 1.84
C GLN A 429 1.34 -7.36 1.79
N THR A 430 2.47 -7.18 1.09
CA THR A 430 3.10 -5.87 0.93
C THR A 430 2.19 -4.90 0.16
N THR A 431 1.44 -5.41 -0.81
CA THR A 431 0.46 -4.62 -1.60
C THR A 431 -0.71 -4.15 -0.74
N LEU A 432 -1.30 -5.04 0.06
CA LEU A 432 -2.38 -4.69 0.99
C LEU A 432 -1.90 -3.70 2.05
N ALA A 433 -0.68 -3.88 2.56
CA ALA A 433 -0.11 -3.01 3.57
C ALA A 433 0.16 -1.60 3.01
N PHE A 434 0.69 -1.49 1.78
CA PHE A 434 0.88 -0.20 1.13
C PHE A 434 -0.47 0.47 0.74
N ALA A 435 -1.44 -0.30 0.26
CA ALA A 435 -2.79 0.22 0.02
C ALA A 435 -3.45 0.75 1.32
N ALA A 436 -3.23 0.08 2.45
CA ALA A 436 -3.68 0.54 3.76
C ALA A 436 -2.97 1.81 4.21
N GLN A 437 -1.65 1.94 3.97
CA GLN A 437 -0.89 3.17 4.23
C GLN A 437 -1.48 4.36 3.46
N LEU A 438 -1.68 4.22 2.14
CA LEU A 438 -2.24 5.27 1.28
C LEU A 438 -3.68 5.63 1.66
N ASN A 439 -4.50 4.63 2.00
CA ASN A 439 -5.85 4.86 2.49
C ASN A 439 -5.84 5.64 3.81
N GLY A 440 -4.95 5.25 4.72
CA GLY A 440 -4.62 5.99 5.92
C GLY A 440 -4.37 7.44 5.55
N GLU A 441 -3.36 7.74 4.75
CA GLU A 441 -3.00 9.11 4.34
C GLU A 441 -4.11 9.91 3.63
N GLY A 442 -5.10 9.23 3.05
CA GLY A 442 -6.26 9.83 2.37
C GLY A 442 -6.19 9.77 0.84
N TYR A 443 -5.11 9.21 0.30
CA TYR A 443 -4.86 8.98 -1.12
C TYR A 443 -5.58 7.71 -1.61
N TRP A 444 -6.91 7.76 -1.58
CA TRP A 444 -7.75 6.60 -1.87
C TRP A 444 -7.70 6.14 -3.34
N LEU A 445 -7.47 7.04 -4.30
CA LEU A 445 -7.32 6.70 -5.73
C LEU A 445 -6.02 5.92 -5.96
N ASP A 446 -4.93 6.38 -5.36
CA ASP A 446 -3.63 5.73 -5.43
C ASP A 446 -3.65 4.35 -4.75
N ALA A 447 -4.40 4.20 -3.67
CA ALA A 447 -4.63 2.89 -3.05
C ALA A 447 -5.33 1.90 -4.00
N ILE A 448 -6.26 2.36 -4.85
CA ILE A 448 -6.89 1.49 -5.88
C ILE A 448 -5.83 1.01 -6.87
N PHE A 449 -4.97 1.92 -7.34
CA PHE A 449 -3.86 1.56 -8.23
C PHE A 449 -2.99 0.45 -7.62
N VAL A 450 -2.64 0.57 -6.34
CA VAL A 450 -1.87 -0.47 -5.63
C VAL A 450 -2.64 -1.79 -5.59
N LEU A 451 -3.93 -1.77 -5.26
CA LEU A 451 -4.78 -2.98 -5.22
C LEU A 451 -4.90 -3.70 -6.58
N LEU A 452 -4.70 -3.01 -7.70
CA LEU A 452 -4.66 -3.65 -9.03
C LEU A 452 -3.52 -4.66 -9.20
N HIS A 453 -2.50 -4.61 -8.34
CA HIS A 453 -1.33 -5.49 -8.39
C HIS A 453 -1.51 -6.77 -7.55
N LEU A 454 -2.67 -6.95 -6.91
CA LEU A 454 -2.98 -8.19 -6.20
C LEU A 454 -2.99 -9.37 -7.16
N SER A 455 -2.44 -10.51 -6.74
CA SER A 455 -2.21 -11.67 -7.59
C SER A 455 -3.51 -12.43 -7.84
N ASP A 456 -4.24 -12.78 -6.76
CA ASP A 456 -5.54 -13.47 -6.87
C ASP A 456 -6.63 -12.55 -7.44
N LYS A 457 -7.30 -13.02 -8.51
CA LYS A 457 -8.39 -12.32 -9.19
C LYS A 457 -9.57 -12.04 -8.26
N ASN A 458 -9.96 -13.01 -7.43
CA ASN A 458 -11.13 -12.88 -6.58
C ASN A 458 -10.87 -11.92 -5.42
N ALA A 459 -9.71 -12.07 -4.76
CA ALA A 459 -9.24 -11.11 -3.75
C ALA A 459 -9.13 -9.70 -4.34
N ARG A 460 -8.52 -9.55 -5.53
CA ARG A 460 -8.39 -8.26 -6.23
C ARG A 460 -9.74 -7.60 -6.47
N ALA A 461 -10.69 -8.31 -7.09
CA ALA A 461 -12.02 -7.79 -7.35
C ALA A 461 -12.73 -7.34 -6.05
N LYS A 462 -12.72 -8.21 -5.03
CA LYS A 462 -13.37 -7.91 -3.75
C LYS A 462 -12.73 -6.74 -3.02
N SER A 463 -11.39 -6.67 -2.99
CA SER A 463 -10.67 -5.57 -2.37
C SER A 463 -10.93 -4.24 -3.07
N ILE A 464 -11.01 -4.22 -4.40
CA ILE A 464 -11.33 -3.00 -5.17
C ILE A 464 -12.79 -2.58 -4.91
N GLN A 465 -13.74 -3.52 -4.97
CA GLN A 465 -15.16 -3.25 -4.71
C GLN A 465 -15.39 -2.71 -3.29
N ASP A 466 -14.80 -3.36 -2.28
CA ASP A 466 -14.89 -2.91 -0.88
C ASP A 466 -14.26 -1.53 -0.69
N HIS A 467 -13.12 -1.27 -1.34
CA HIS A 467 -12.47 0.04 -1.28
C HIS A 467 -13.29 1.14 -1.97
N LEU A 468 -13.91 0.84 -3.13
CA LEU A 468 -14.85 1.76 -3.79
C LEU A 468 -16.07 2.04 -2.90
N ALA A 469 -16.64 1.01 -2.26
CA ALA A 469 -17.78 1.17 -1.36
C ALA A 469 -17.44 2.06 -0.15
N ARG A 470 -16.25 1.89 0.46
CA ARG A 470 -15.76 2.73 1.56
C ARG A 470 -15.56 4.19 1.17
N HIS A 471 -15.18 4.47 -0.08
CA HIS A 471 -14.92 5.82 -0.58
C HIS A 471 -15.98 6.37 -1.52
N ALA A 472 -17.14 5.72 -1.61
CA ALA A 472 -18.22 6.08 -2.54
C ALA A 472 -18.66 7.56 -2.41
N ALA A 473 -18.63 8.11 -1.20
CA ALA A 473 -18.92 9.53 -0.93
C ALA A 473 -18.00 10.51 -1.68
N ARG A 474 -16.76 10.10 -1.96
CA ARG A 474 -15.74 10.91 -2.64
C ARG A 474 -15.76 10.75 -4.15
N ILE A 475 -16.51 9.76 -4.67
CA ILE A 475 -16.65 9.53 -6.11
C ILE A 475 -17.65 10.56 -6.66
N GLY A 476 -17.16 11.52 -7.44
CA GLY A 476 -17.99 12.56 -8.06
C GLY A 476 -18.93 12.04 -9.15
N SER A 477 -19.55 12.96 -9.90
CA SER A 477 -20.37 12.66 -11.08
C SER A 477 -19.55 11.99 -12.20
N GLU A 478 -20.21 11.57 -13.27
CA GLU A 478 -19.56 10.92 -14.43
C GLU A 478 -18.44 11.78 -15.03
N ASP A 479 -18.60 13.10 -15.04
CA ASP A 479 -17.61 14.06 -15.56
C ASP A 479 -16.46 14.37 -14.57
N SER A 480 -16.52 13.85 -13.34
CA SER A 480 -15.51 14.14 -12.34
C SER A 480 -14.17 13.49 -12.70
N GLN A 481 -13.06 14.18 -12.41
CA GLN A 481 -11.71 13.64 -12.64
C GLN A 481 -11.51 12.28 -11.95
N SER A 482 -12.10 12.07 -10.76
CA SER A 482 -12.09 10.78 -10.08
C SER A 482 -12.75 9.67 -10.89
N PHE A 483 -13.93 9.93 -11.46
CA PHE A 483 -14.66 8.92 -12.23
C PHE A 483 -13.93 8.59 -13.53
N THR A 484 -13.45 9.63 -14.23
CA THR A 484 -12.62 9.49 -15.43
C THR A 484 -11.36 8.69 -15.16
N THR A 485 -10.67 8.94 -14.04
CA THR A 485 -9.46 8.20 -13.66
C THR A 485 -9.76 6.72 -13.40
N LEU A 486 -10.84 6.40 -12.68
CA LEU A 486 -11.23 5.01 -12.40
C LEU A 486 -11.56 4.24 -13.69
N VAL A 487 -12.30 4.85 -14.62
CA VAL A 487 -12.77 4.18 -15.84
C VAL A 487 -11.71 4.17 -16.93
N GLN A 488 -11.08 5.32 -17.22
CA GLN A 488 -10.14 5.44 -18.35
C GLN A 488 -8.74 4.96 -17.99
N ASN A 489 -8.21 5.37 -16.83
CA ASN A 489 -6.85 5.01 -16.45
C ASN A 489 -6.80 3.62 -15.83
N PHE A 490 -7.66 3.35 -14.84
CA PHE A 490 -7.65 2.07 -14.12
C PHE A 490 -8.50 0.97 -14.76
N LYS A 491 -9.26 1.29 -15.82
CA LYS A 491 -10.11 0.34 -16.56
C LYS A 491 -11.12 -0.41 -15.68
N ILE A 492 -11.54 0.21 -14.58
CA ILE A 492 -12.50 -0.38 -13.64
C ILE A 492 -13.88 -0.42 -14.29
N PRO A 493 -14.60 -1.55 -14.20
CA PRO A 493 -15.97 -1.65 -14.70
C PRO A 493 -16.88 -0.57 -14.10
N THR A 494 -17.61 0.13 -14.96
CA THR A 494 -18.57 1.15 -14.51
C THR A 494 -19.63 0.58 -13.57
N SER A 495 -19.98 -0.71 -13.74
CA SER A 495 -20.91 -1.42 -12.86
C SER A 495 -20.49 -1.36 -11.39
N TRP A 496 -19.22 -1.60 -11.08
CA TRP A 496 -18.71 -1.60 -9.70
C TRP A 496 -18.74 -0.20 -9.07
N ILE A 497 -18.49 0.84 -9.88
CA ILE A 497 -18.53 2.22 -9.40
C ILE A 497 -19.96 2.63 -9.05
N TRP A 498 -20.92 2.25 -9.89
CA TRP A 498 -22.33 2.52 -9.64
C TRP A 498 -22.91 1.69 -8.50
N GLU A 499 -22.50 0.44 -8.35
CA GLU A 499 -22.84 -0.41 -7.21
C GLU A 499 -22.37 0.22 -5.89
N ALA A 500 -21.11 0.70 -5.84
CA ALA A 500 -20.59 1.41 -4.67
C ALA A 500 -21.40 2.69 -4.35
N LYS A 501 -21.80 3.45 -5.38
CA LYS A 501 -22.67 4.63 -5.21
C LYS A 501 -24.05 4.25 -4.70
N ALA A 502 -24.67 3.19 -5.24
CA ALA A 502 -25.96 2.70 -4.78
C ALA A 502 -25.92 2.33 -3.28
N LEU A 503 -24.89 1.61 -2.85
CA LEU A 503 -24.68 1.27 -1.44
C LEU A 503 -24.56 2.51 -0.54
N TYR A 504 -23.90 3.56 -1.03
CA TYR A 504 -23.78 4.83 -0.31
C TYR A 504 -25.12 5.57 -0.21
N MET A 505 -25.90 5.60 -1.29
CA MET A 505 -27.25 6.20 -1.27
C MET A 505 -28.15 5.47 -0.27
N ARG A 506 -28.07 4.15 -0.21
CA ARG A 506 -28.81 3.31 0.73
C ARG A 506 -28.41 3.52 2.19
N SER A 507 -27.12 3.42 2.49
CA SER A 507 -26.62 3.32 3.87
C SER A 507 -26.42 4.68 4.55
N VAL A 508 -25.93 5.68 3.81
CA VAL A 508 -25.56 6.98 4.38
C VAL A 508 -26.61 8.05 4.09
N LYS A 509 -26.99 8.25 2.82
CA LYS A 509 -27.97 9.28 2.46
C LYS A 509 -29.41 8.87 2.75
N LYS A 510 -29.71 7.58 2.75
CA LYS A 510 -31.06 7.00 2.85
C LYS A 510 -32.01 7.58 1.80
N GLU A 511 -31.52 7.66 0.56
CA GLU A 511 -32.23 8.22 -0.58
C GLU A 511 -32.55 7.13 -1.61
N PRO A 512 -33.77 6.55 -1.59
CA PRO A 512 -34.09 5.37 -2.39
C PRO A 512 -34.21 5.67 -3.90
N LEU A 513 -34.55 6.91 -4.28
CA LEU A 513 -34.60 7.33 -5.69
C LEU A 513 -33.22 7.23 -6.34
N GLY A 514 -32.22 7.87 -5.72
CA GLY A 514 -30.85 7.84 -6.22
C GLY A 514 -30.21 6.44 -6.13
N GLU A 515 -30.65 5.60 -5.19
CA GLU A 515 -30.25 4.18 -5.13
C GLU A 515 -30.70 3.44 -6.40
N VAL A 516 -31.98 3.56 -6.78
CA VAL A 516 -32.51 2.89 -7.98
C VAL A 516 -31.80 3.37 -9.25
N GLU A 517 -31.62 4.67 -9.41
CA GLU A 517 -30.88 5.22 -10.56
C GLU A 517 -29.45 4.65 -10.65
N CYS A 518 -28.76 4.54 -9.51
CA CYS A 518 -27.42 3.95 -9.47
C CYS A 518 -27.44 2.44 -9.77
N LEU A 519 -28.40 1.68 -9.23
CA LEU A 519 -28.50 0.24 -9.46
C LEU A 519 -28.82 -0.10 -10.92
N ILE A 520 -29.67 0.69 -11.58
CA ILE A 520 -29.95 0.56 -13.01
C ILE A 520 -28.67 0.78 -13.82
N LYS A 521 -27.91 1.84 -13.51
CA LYS A 521 -26.61 2.10 -14.15
C LYS A 521 -25.56 1.03 -13.85
N ALA A 522 -25.66 0.37 -12.69
CA ALA A 522 -24.80 -0.76 -12.34
C ALA A 522 -25.14 -2.05 -13.11
N GLY A 523 -26.35 -2.14 -13.68
CA GLY A 523 -26.87 -3.33 -14.35
C GLY A 523 -27.48 -4.37 -13.40
N LEU A 524 -27.73 -4.00 -12.14
CA LEU A 524 -28.34 -4.86 -11.11
C LEU A 524 -29.87 -4.66 -11.10
N PHE A 525 -30.53 -5.16 -12.13
CA PHE A 525 -31.96 -4.88 -12.37
C PHE A 525 -32.89 -5.51 -11.32
N ASP A 526 -32.58 -6.71 -10.80
CA ASP A 526 -33.39 -7.35 -9.75
C ASP A 526 -33.39 -6.54 -8.45
N GLU A 527 -32.21 -6.07 -8.02
CA GLU A 527 -32.10 -5.23 -6.82
C GLU A 527 -32.74 -3.86 -7.03
N ALA A 528 -32.53 -3.26 -8.21
CA ALA A 528 -33.16 -2.01 -8.59
C ALA A 528 -34.69 -2.11 -8.55
N HIS A 529 -35.25 -3.18 -9.12
CA HIS A 529 -36.70 -3.43 -9.11
C HIS A 529 -37.24 -3.64 -7.70
N ARG A 530 -36.52 -4.39 -6.85
CA ARG A 530 -36.94 -4.61 -5.47
C ARG A 530 -37.00 -3.30 -4.67
N THR A 531 -35.96 -2.46 -4.76
CA THR A 531 -35.96 -1.15 -4.08
C THR A 531 -37.01 -0.22 -4.69
N PHE A 532 -37.17 -0.24 -6.01
CA PHE A 532 -38.17 0.53 -6.72
C PHE A 532 -39.60 0.18 -6.28
N ALA A 533 -39.97 -1.10 -6.30
CA ALA A 533 -41.32 -1.55 -5.99
C ALA A 533 -41.69 -1.35 -4.51
N ARG A 534 -40.73 -1.49 -3.59
CA ARG A 534 -41.00 -1.40 -2.15
C ARG A 534 -41.02 0.01 -1.59
N GLU A 535 -40.14 0.89 -2.08
CA GLU A 535 -39.95 2.22 -1.47
C GLU A 535 -40.29 3.36 -2.43
N VAL A 536 -39.74 3.33 -3.65
CA VAL A 536 -39.83 4.46 -4.58
C VAL A 536 -41.22 4.58 -5.21
N ALA A 537 -41.72 3.51 -5.82
CA ALA A 537 -43.00 3.52 -6.52
C ALA A 537 -44.16 3.83 -5.56
N PRO A 538 -44.25 3.25 -4.35
CA PRO A 538 -45.28 3.62 -3.38
C PRO A 538 -45.24 5.09 -3.00
N LYS A 539 -44.04 5.64 -2.73
CA LYS A 539 -43.86 7.04 -2.35
C LYS A 539 -44.30 7.99 -3.46
N THR A 540 -43.87 7.75 -4.70
CA THR A 540 -44.24 8.60 -5.85
C THR A 540 -45.74 8.61 -6.13
N ILE A 541 -46.44 7.49 -5.90
CA ILE A 541 -47.90 7.43 -6.06
C ILE A 541 -48.62 8.26 -5.00
N ILE A 542 -48.16 8.18 -3.75
CA ILE A 542 -48.74 8.96 -2.64
C ILE A 542 -48.48 10.46 -2.84
N GLU A 543 -47.31 10.82 -3.35
CA GLU A 543 -46.92 12.21 -3.66
C GLU A 543 -47.52 12.71 -4.99
N TYR A 544 -48.19 11.84 -5.76
CA TYR A 544 -48.73 12.12 -7.10
C TYR A 544 -47.67 12.54 -8.14
N ASP A 545 -46.41 12.18 -7.93
CA ASP A 545 -45.32 12.44 -8.88
C ASP A 545 -45.20 11.32 -9.93
N TYR A 546 -46.10 11.37 -10.90
CA TYR A 546 -46.12 10.44 -12.02
C TYR A 546 -45.00 10.69 -13.05
N SER A 547 -44.29 11.83 -12.95
CA SER A 547 -43.24 12.18 -13.90
C SER A 547 -41.97 11.40 -13.63
N THR A 548 -41.53 11.36 -12.37
CA THR A 548 -40.40 10.58 -11.90
C THR A 548 -40.65 9.08 -12.04
N LEU A 549 -41.86 8.62 -11.71
CA LEU A 549 -42.25 7.21 -11.89
C LEU A 549 -42.13 6.76 -13.35
N ARG A 550 -42.52 7.61 -14.31
CA ARG A 550 -42.38 7.32 -15.74
C ARG A 550 -40.92 7.26 -16.17
N SER A 551 -40.11 8.22 -15.72
CA SER A 551 -38.67 8.24 -16.07
C SER A 551 -37.99 6.95 -15.63
N LEU A 552 -38.19 6.55 -14.37
CA LEU A 552 -37.60 5.34 -13.84
C LEU A 552 -38.10 4.07 -14.55
N LEU A 553 -39.40 3.99 -14.85
CA LEU A 553 -39.95 2.85 -15.61
C LEU A 553 -39.41 2.78 -17.05
N ALA A 554 -39.16 3.93 -17.69
CA ALA A 554 -38.54 3.98 -19.01
C ALA A 554 -37.12 3.40 -18.98
N ASP A 555 -36.37 3.64 -17.89
CA ASP A 555 -35.02 3.10 -17.72
C ASP A 555 -34.99 1.56 -17.54
N PHE A 556 -36.13 0.94 -17.21
CA PHE A 556 -36.29 -0.52 -17.16
C PHE A 556 -36.78 -1.13 -18.50
N GLU A 557 -37.20 -0.33 -19.48
CA GLU A 557 -37.76 -0.85 -20.74
C GLU A 557 -36.73 -1.71 -21.50
N GLY A 558 -37.16 -2.90 -21.93
CA GLY A 558 -36.32 -3.86 -22.65
C GLY A 558 -35.41 -4.73 -21.76
N LYS A 559 -35.43 -4.52 -20.43
CA LYS A 559 -34.69 -5.32 -19.44
C LYS A 559 -35.59 -6.26 -18.63
N GLU A 560 -36.89 -6.28 -18.93
CA GLU A 560 -37.94 -6.97 -18.16
C GLU A 560 -37.69 -8.48 -18.01
N ASN A 561 -37.13 -9.13 -19.03
CA ASN A 561 -36.82 -10.56 -19.00
C ASN A 561 -35.66 -10.94 -18.05
N ALA A 562 -34.84 -9.97 -17.65
CA ALA A 562 -33.77 -10.19 -16.70
C ALA A 562 -34.24 -10.09 -15.24
N ILE A 563 -35.50 -9.69 -15.00
CA ILE A 563 -36.04 -9.45 -13.67
C ILE A 563 -37.02 -10.57 -13.32
N SER A 564 -36.75 -11.30 -12.24
CA SER A 564 -37.55 -12.49 -11.89
C SER A 564 -39.00 -12.13 -11.50
N ASP A 565 -39.18 -11.05 -10.75
CA ASP A 565 -40.46 -10.67 -10.14
C ASP A 565 -41.08 -9.42 -10.78
N TRP A 566 -40.77 -9.14 -12.05
CA TRP A 566 -41.24 -7.92 -12.74
C TRP A 566 -42.75 -7.72 -12.66
N HIS A 567 -43.49 -8.81 -12.84
CA HIS A 567 -44.95 -8.89 -12.84
C HIS A 567 -45.62 -8.50 -11.52
N LEU A 568 -44.90 -8.64 -10.39
CA LEU A 568 -45.41 -8.32 -9.04
C LEU A 568 -45.14 -6.87 -8.61
N GLY A 569 -44.38 -6.10 -9.41
CA GLY A 569 -43.97 -4.73 -9.05
C GLY A 569 -44.06 -3.78 -10.24
N GLY A 570 -42.92 -3.56 -10.91
CA GLY A 570 -42.78 -2.63 -12.04
C GLY A 570 -43.89 -2.72 -13.10
N GLU A 571 -44.36 -3.92 -13.42
CA GLU A 571 -45.46 -4.13 -14.36
C GLU A 571 -46.79 -3.52 -13.89
N ILE A 572 -47.12 -3.69 -12.60
CA ILE A 572 -48.35 -3.15 -11.99
C ILE A 572 -48.32 -1.62 -12.02
N TYR A 573 -47.18 -1.02 -11.72
CA TYR A 573 -47.02 0.43 -11.73
C TYR A 573 -47.07 1.02 -13.14
N ARG A 574 -46.49 0.33 -14.13
CA ARG A 574 -46.60 0.69 -15.56
C ARG A 574 -48.05 0.63 -16.04
N ASP A 575 -48.73 -0.47 -15.75
CA ASP A 575 -50.12 -0.70 -16.14
C ASP A 575 -51.06 0.34 -15.50
N TYR A 576 -50.79 0.73 -14.25
CA TYR A 576 -51.53 1.79 -13.56
C TYR A 576 -51.31 3.18 -14.18
N LEU A 577 -50.07 3.52 -14.56
CA LEU A 577 -49.79 4.76 -15.27
C LEU A 577 -50.51 4.82 -16.62
N PHE A 578 -50.54 3.70 -17.36
CA PHE A 578 -51.28 3.59 -18.61
C PHE A 578 -52.78 3.84 -18.39
N LEU A 579 -53.37 3.25 -17.34
CA LEU A 579 -54.77 3.45 -16.99
C LEU A 579 -55.10 4.93 -16.69
N LEU A 580 -54.23 5.62 -15.95
CA LEU A 580 -54.39 7.06 -15.67
C LEU A 580 -54.30 7.92 -16.92
N GLU A 581 -53.42 7.58 -17.86
CA GLU A 581 -53.30 8.28 -19.14
C GLU A 581 -54.53 8.09 -20.02
N SER A 582 -55.01 6.86 -20.16
CA SER A 582 -56.22 6.56 -20.94
C SER A 582 -57.43 7.30 -20.40
N GLN A 583 -57.52 7.43 -19.06
CA GLN A 583 -58.57 8.22 -18.41
C GLN A 583 -58.46 9.71 -18.73
N LYS A 584 -57.25 10.29 -18.70
CA LYS A 584 -57.02 11.72 -19.05
C LYS A 584 -57.27 12.00 -20.52
N LYS A 585 -56.88 11.09 -21.43
CA LYS A 585 -57.00 11.24 -22.89
C LYS A 585 -58.38 10.83 -23.44
N SER A 586 -59.30 10.33 -22.59
CA SER A 586 -60.59 9.77 -23.01
C SER A 586 -60.48 8.74 -24.15
N GLN A 587 -59.37 7.99 -24.17
CA GLN A 587 -59.14 6.91 -25.14
C GLN A 587 -59.79 5.61 -24.66
N ALA A 588 -60.07 4.71 -25.61
CA ALA A 588 -60.57 3.37 -25.29
C ALA A 588 -59.57 2.64 -24.35
N PHE A 589 -60.10 2.02 -23.30
CA PHE A 589 -59.28 1.28 -22.34
C PHE A 589 -58.86 -0.06 -22.95
N ASP A 590 -57.59 -0.44 -22.75
CA ASP A 590 -57.19 -1.81 -23.05
C ASP A 590 -57.64 -2.72 -21.89
N LEU A 591 -58.64 -3.57 -22.16
CA LEU A 591 -59.20 -4.51 -21.19
C LEU A 591 -58.14 -5.47 -20.65
N ARG A 592 -57.08 -5.76 -21.41
CA ARG A 592 -55.99 -6.67 -20.97
C ARG A 592 -55.16 -6.08 -19.83
N VAL A 593 -54.90 -4.76 -19.88
CA VAL A 593 -54.18 -4.05 -18.82
C VAL A 593 -55.01 -4.05 -17.53
N LEU A 594 -56.34 -3.89 -17.67
CA LEU A 594 -57.25 -3.92 -16.53
C LEU A 594 -57.33 -5.31 -15.88
N GLU A 595 -57.38 -6.38 -16.68
CA GLU A 595 -57.34 -7.76 -16.18
C GLU A 595 -56.03 -8.07 -15.45
N ARG A 596 -54.89 -7.59 -15.98
CA ARG A 596 -53.58 -7.73 -15.33
C ARG A 596 -53.52 -7.00 -14.00
N LEU A 597 -54.04 -5.77 -13.91
CA LEU A 597 -54.11 -5.05 -12.64
C LEU A 597 -55.03 -5.75 -11.62
N LEU A 598 -56.17 -6.29 -12.07
CA LEU A 598 -57.10 -7.03 -11.22
C LEU A 598 -56.51 -8.34 -10.67
N ALA A 599 -55.57 -8.96 -11.39
CA ALA A 599 -54.85 -10.15 -10.93
C ALA A 599 -53.57 -9.81 -10.14
N GLY A 600 -52.85 -8.77 -10.55
CA GLY A 600 -51.54 -8.40 -10.02
C GLY A 600 -51.58 -7.68 -8.67
N LEU A 601 -52.55 -6.78 -8.44
CA LEU A 601 -52.66 -6.05 -7.16
C LEU A 601 -52.91 -6.96 -5.95
N PRO A 602 -53.81 -7.97 -6.01
CA PRO A 602 -53.94 -8.94 -4.92
C PRO A 602 -52.70 -9.81 -4.75
N ALA A 603 -52.08 -10.25 -5.84
CA ALA A 603 -50.87 -11.08 -5.81
C ALA A 603 -49.68 -10.36 -5.18
N ALA A 604 -49.52 -9.05 -5.44
CA ALA A 604 -48.48 -8.24 -4.83
C ALA A 604 -48.60 -8.12 -3.30
N VAL A 605 -49.84 -8.06 -2.77
CA VAL A 605 -50.07 -8.03 -1.32
C VAL A 605 -49.80 -9.39 -0.67
N GLU A 606 -50.17 -10.48 -1.34
CA GLU A 606 -49.93 -11.84 -0.86
C GLU A 606 -48.43 -12.18 -0.80
N ASP A 607 -47.64 -11.71 -1.77
CA ASP A 607 -46.19 -11.92 -1.79
C ASP A 607 -45.46 -11.11 -0.70
N ALA A 608 -45.94 -9.90 -0.39
CA ALA A 608 -45.24 -8.97 0.49
C ALA A 608 -45.06 -9.47 1.94
N ARG A 609 -45.83 -10.46 2.42
CA ARG A 609 -45.90 -11.07 3.78
C ARG A 609 -46.06 -10.07 4.96
N HIS A 610 -45.29 -9.00 5.00
CA HIS A 610 -45.38 -7.81 5.85
C HIS A 610 -45.06 -6.56 5.01
N PRO A 611 -46.02 -6.05 4.20
CA PRO A 611 -45.79 -4.87 3.36
C PRO A 611 -45.46 -3.65 4.21
N ALA A 612 -44.58 -2.78 3.70
CA ALA A 612 -44.32 -1.52 4.36
C ALA A 612 -45.61 -0.66 4.39
N PHE A 613 -45.74 0.24 5.37
CA PHE A 613 -46.93 1.10 5.47
C PHE A 613 -47.20 1.87 4.16
N MET A 614 -46.15 2.43 3.56
CA MET A 614 -46.25 3.17 2.29
C MET A 614 -46.69 2.29 1.13
N GLU A 615 -46.18 1.06 1.06
CA GLU A 615 -46.53 0.06 0.05
C GLU A 615 -48.03 -0.32 0.15
N THR A 616 -48.52 -0.55 1.37
CA THR A 616 -49.93 -0.86 1.63
C THR A 616 -50.84 0.29 1.17
N VAL A 617 -50.50 1.52 1.56
CA VAL A 617 -51.28 2.71 1.18
C VAL A 617 -51.27 2.91 -0.34
N ALA A 618 -50.12 2.75 -1.00
CA ALA A 618 -50.04 2.87 -2.45
C ALA A 618 -50.91 1.82 -3.16
N ILE A 619 -50.83 0.56 -2.75
CA ILE A 619 -51.64 -0.52 -3.33
C ILE A 619 -53.14 -0.28 -3.11
N GLU A 620 -53.55 0.18 -1.92
CA GLU A 620 -54.95 0.53 -1.65
C GLU A 620 -55.43 1.73 -2.49
N THR A 621 -54.57 2.73 -2.69
CA THR A 621 -54.91 3.89 -3.54
C THR A 621 -55.10 3.47 -5.00
N MET A 622 -54.18 2.67 -5.55
CA MET A 622 -54.27 2.12 -6.90
C MET A 622 -55.51 1.24 -7.06
N SER A 623 -55.74 0.32 -6.11
CA SER A 623 -56.90 -0.58 -6.09
C SER A 623 -58.22 0.18 -6.08
N GLY A 624 -58.31 1.28 -5.32
CA GLY A 624 -59.50 2.12 -5.32
C GLY A 624 -59.73 2.88 -6.63
N VAL A 625 -58.68 3.24 -7.37
CA VAL A 625 -58.81 3.85 -8.70
C VAL A 625 -59.24 2.80 -9.72
N VAL A 626 -58.63 1.61 -9.70
CA VAL A 626 -59.00 0.47 -10.56
C VAL A 626 -60.44 0.03 -10.31
N ALA A 627 -60.87 -0.06 -9.05
CA ALA A 627 -62.25 -0.39 -8.70
C ALA A 627 -63.25 0.65 -9.26
N LYS A 628 -62.92 1.93 -9.21
CA LYS A 628 -63.76 3.00 -9.80
C LYS A 628 -63.85 2.89 -11.31
N THR A 629 -62.73 2.69 -12.01
CA THR A 629 -62.72 2.59 -13.48
C THR A 629 -63.48 1.36 -13.97
N VAL A 630 -63.31 0.20 -13.32
CA VAL A 630 -64.10 -1.01 -13.61
C VAL A 630 -65.61 -0.74 -13.46
N VAL A 631 -66.02 -0.07 -12.37
CA VAL A 631 -67.43 0.26 -12.13
C VAL A 631 -67.97 1.26 -13.16
N GLU A 632 -67.16 2.21 -13.62
CA GLU A 632 -67.52 3.16 -14.68
C GLU A 632 -67.67 2.48 -16.04
N LEU A 633 -66.77 1.57 -16.41
CA LEU A 633 -66.86 0.81 -17.66
C LEU A 633 -68.08 -0.13 -17.66
N ALA A 634 -68.33 -0.79 -16.54
CA ALA A 634 -69.55 -1.58 -16.36
C ALA A 634 -70.85 -0.75 -16.47
N LYS A 635 -70.83 0.54 -16.09
CA LYS A 635 -71.98 1.45 -16.30
C LYS A 635 -72.15 1.83 -17.78
N LYS A 636 -71.07 1.82 -18.56
CA LYS A 636 -71.08 2.11 -20.00
C LYS A 636 -71.43 0.89 -20.86
N GLY A 637 -71.62 -0.29 -20.25
CA GLY A 637 -72.07 -1.51 -20.93
C GLY A 637 -70.94 -2.37 -21.50
N GLU A 638 -69.69 -2.14 -21.09
CA GLU A 638 -68.56 -3.01 -21.46
C GLU A 638 -68.53 -4.28 -20.60
N ASP A 639 -68.11 -5.40 -21.19
CA ASP A 639 -68.00 -6.70 -20.54
C ASP A 639 -66.76 -6.74 -19.62
N VAL A 640 -66.96 -6.33 -18.37
CA VAL A 640 -65.91 -6.26 -17.35
C VAL A 640 -66.30 -7.11 -16.14
N ASP A 641 -65.35 -7.89 -15.65
CA ASP A 641 -65.53 -8.88 -14.59
C ASP A 641 -65.69 -8.24 -13.18
N LEU A 642 -66.86 -7.63 -12.96
CA LEU A 642 -67.28 -6.96 -11.73
C LEU A 642 -66.99 -7.71 -10.41
N PRO A 643 -67.16 -9.05 -10.32
CA PRO A 643 -66.85 -9.80 -9.11
C PRO A 643 -65.37 -9.73 -8.68
N LYS A 644 -64.43 -9.57 -9.62
CA LYS A 644 -62.98 -9.48 -9.29
C LYS A 644 -62.63 -8.21 -8.53
N VAL A 645 -63.47 -7.17 -8.57
CA VAL A 645 -63.30 -5.94 -7.78
C VAL A 645 -63.29 -6.22 -6.27
N LEU A 646 -64.05 -7.22 -5.82
CA LEU A 646 -64.09 -7.61 -4.41
C LEU A 646 -62.83 -8.36 -3.94
N ARG A 647 -61.96 -8.79 -4.87
CA ARG A 647 -60.66 -9.40 -4.54
C ARG A 647 -59.55 -8.38 -4.41
N LEU A 648 -59.81 -7.11 -4.73
CA LEU A 648 -58.83 -6.05 -4.61
C LEU A 648 -58.59 -5.67 -3.14
N PRO A 649 -57.34 -5.38 -2.75
CA PRO A 649 -57.01 -4.83 -1.44
C PRO A 649 -57.54 -3.40 -1.35
N LEU A 650 -58.67 -3.23 -0.68
CA LEU A 650 -59.38 -1.97 -0.51
C LEU A 650 -59.48 -1.64 0.98
N THR A 651 -59.51 -0.34 1.30
CA THR A 651 -59.89 0.13 2.63
C THR A 651 -61.33 -0.31 2.97
N GLU A 652 -61.61 -0.56 4.25
CA GLU A 652 -62.89 -1.13 4.71
C GLU A 652 -64.11 -0.33 4.21
N ASP A 653 -64.00 1.00 4.19
CA ASP A 653 -65.04 1.92 3.72
C ASP A 653 -65.33 1.75 2.21
N ARG A 654 -64.28 1.62 1.39
CA ARG A 654 -64.39 1.42 -0.06
C ARG A 654 -64.88 0.03 -0.39
N TYR A 655 -64.38 -0.99 0.31
CA TYR A 655 -64.84 -2.37 0.17
C TYR A 655 -66.34 -2.49 0.45
N LEU A 656 -66.81 -1.89 1.56
CA LEU A 656 -68.23 -1.87 1.91
C LEU A 656 -69.07 -1.16 0.84
N LYS A 657 -68.62 0.02 0.38
CA LYS A 657 -69.32 0.79 -0.66
C LYS A 657 -69.48 0.00 -1.96
N HIS A 658 -68.40 -0.63 -2.43
CA HIS A 658 -68.44 -1.43 -3.65
C HIS A 658 -69.30 -2.69 -3.49
N THR A 659 -69.29 -3.32 -2.32
CA THR A 659 -70.17 -4.47 -1.99
C THR A 659 -71.65 -4.09 -2.03
N ILE A 660 -72.01 -2.93 -1.46
CA ILE A 660 -73.38 -2.39 -1.50
C ILE A 660 -73.80 -2.09 -2.94
N ASP A 661 -72.96 -1.41 -3.71
CA ASP A 661 -73.27 -1.09 -5.12
C ASP A 661 -73.43 -2.34 -5.98
N LEU A 662 -72.59 -3.38 -5.77
CA LEU A 662 -72.68 -4.64 -6.50
C LEU A 662 -73.95 -5.42 -6.15
N SER A 663 -74.26 -5.54 -4.85
CA SER A 663 -75.45 -6.25 -4.36
C SER A 663 -76.74 -5.56 -4.80
N LEU A 664 -76.79 -4.22 -4.80
CA LEU A 664 -77.91 -3.46 -5.34
C LEU A 664 -78.09 -3.65 -6.86
N LYS A 665 -76.99 -3.69 -7.63
CA LYS A 665 -77.06 -3.99 -9.07
C LYS A 665 -77.53 -5.42 -9.34
N TYR A 666 -76.98 -6.40 -8.62
CA TYR A 666 -77.40 -7.79 -8.72
C TYR A 666 -78.89 -7.92 -8.42
N TYR A 667 -79.35 -7.34 -7.30
CA TYR A 667 -80.76 -7.33 -6.93
C TYR A 667 -81.64 -6.66 -8.01
N LYS A 668 -81.24 -5.51 -8.55
CA LYS A 668 -81.95 -4.85 -9.66
C LYS A 668 -82.02 -5.72 -10.92
N SER A 669 -80.94 -6.42 -11.27
CA SER A 669 -80.91 -7.31 -12.43
C SER A 669 -81.83 -8.53 -12.26
N VAL A 670 -81.83 -9.15 -11.07
CA VAL A 670 -82.72 -10.27 -10.73
C VAL A 670 -84.19 -9.80 -10.76
N MET A 671 -84.48 -8.63 -10.22
CA MET A 671 -85.83 -8.05 -10.24
C MET A 671 -86.28 -7.59 -11.64
N ALA A 672 -85.36 -7.25 -12.55
CA ALA A 672 -85.65 -6.88 -13.93
C ALA A 672 -85.80 -8.11 -14.86
N GLY A 673 -85.07 -9.20 -14.60
CA GLY A 673 -85.19 -10.47 -15.33
C GLY A 673 -86.33 -11.38 -14.85
N GLY A 674 -86.94 -11.07 -13.70
CA GLY A 674 -88.13 -11.73 -13.18
C GLY A 674 -89.46 -11.11 -13.62
N ARG A 675 -89.48 -10.29 -14.68
CA ARG A 675 -90.69 -9.72 -15.30
C ARG A 675 -90.93 -10.26 -16.70
#